data_AF-A0AA36FNX0-F1
#
_entry.id   AF-A0AA36FNX0-F1
#
_cell.length_a   1.000
_cell.length_b   1.000
_cell.length_c   1.000
_cell.angle_alpha   90.00
_cell.angle_beta   90.00
_cell.angle_gamma   90.00
#
_symmetry.space_group_name_H-M   'P 1'
#
loop_
_entity.id
_entity.type
_entity.pdbx_description
1 polymer ?
#
loop_
_entity_poly.entity_id
_entity_poly.type
_entity_poly.pdbx_seq_one_letter_code
_entity_poly.pdbx_strand_id
1 'polypeptide(L)'
;MQSIAIRDTAASHGTSRQSEVLRQVFLLVGIASGVVIAGIYVAHEFVLTSAISSYVFTTCGLVLLTNLLRVTTGFAQGAKAIREIYFVLMLVTGAGVILHVVLTKLYGIQGWMAARYLGEFFCLAAVWWKLRAHIFLALDFRQVNRRELMTTAKSGVIVNASLFVRLLVDSLPVLMLTAYHVKTDEIGFFGIAILSLILGLLPLAIIAQRALPELVEVIHDKSELRERETDMCGILGYIHNGTRESIDFSSALSFIRRRGPDDQGVWADTDVGVWLGQVRLSILDTTSAGHQPMVSADGRVVMVFNGEIYNFRELRAHLEAAGDHFSSQSDSEVLLALFCRYGIECLNRLNGIFAVVFWERDTETLWVARDQMGVKPLYIHSNDGCFAFSSEMKGLIRGGFSKTEIDPQAVLAHLGFLWSPGDRTIVRDIKKVLPGQALCVRNGHIEKSWFYYELPISEKPLTKTVADVAVDVADAVRTAVQRQLVSDVPLGSFLSGGLDSSAIVAFAAQEMRDKGRLQCFSIRVDNGSTANEGFADDLPYAQRVAKHLDVDLHVVGVGDEMMDRLPEMVYLLDEPTPDPAALNALFISELASQNGIKVLLSGAGGDDIFTGYRRHFALAQERWWGGMPRPLRSVLARSSSLLPASSPLSRRLGKAFRYADLPADDRLISYFLWLEPDQAYGLLAPDLRRQLAADDLFAPMRETLSRLPSDATPLDKILTLECKHFLTDHNLNYTDKMGMATGVEVRVPLLDLDLVRLAGSLPSHIKQKGREGKWIFKKAMEPYLPHDVIYRPKTGFGVPLRNWLQGRLKPLVDEVLSPASLLKRGIFDPKAVAHLIEADRSGRIDAAYTLFGIVCMELWCKQYLDGDFALDG
;
A
#
# COMPACT_ATOMS: atom_id res chain seq x y z
N MET A 1 -36.58 2.63 -34.74
CA MET A 1 -35.50 3.20 -33.91
C MET A 1 -36.01 4.12 -32.80
N GLN A 2 -36.95 5.04 -33.03
CA GLN A 2 -37.44 5.96 -31.98
C GLN A 2 -38.15 5.29 -30.79
N SER A 3 -38.86 4.16 -30.97
CA SER A 3 -39.56 3.49 -29.86
C SER A 3 -38.64 2.78 -28.86
N ILE A 4 -37.40 2.47 -29.26
CA ILE A 4 -36.46 1.68 -28.45
C ILE A 4 -35.74 2.58 -27.44
N ALA A 5 -35.38 3.82 -27.83
CA ALA A 5 -34.74 4.77 -26.92
C ALA A 5 -35.68 5.30 -25.82
N ILE A 6 -36.98 5.39 -26.10
CA ILE A 6 -37.97 5.95 -25.15
C ILE A 6 -38.27 4.94 -24.01
N ARG A 7 -38.24 3.63 -24.29
CA ARG A 7 -38.62 2.60 -23.32
C ARG A 7 -37.60 2.43 -22.18
N ASP A 8 -36.31 2.57 -22.47
CA ASP A 8 -35.25 2.34 -21.46
C ASP A 8 -34.86 3.60 -20.69
N THR A 9 -35.16 4.80 -21.21
CA THR A 9 -34.97 6.05 -20.45
C THR A 9 -36.01 6.20 -19.33
N ALA A 10 -37.14 5.50 -19.42
CA ALA A 10 -38.21 5.51 -18.40
C ALA A 10 -37.93 4.57 -17.20
N ALA A 11 -36.90 3.72 -17.26
CA ALA A 11 -36.65 2.68 -16.26
C ALA A 11 -35.70 3.08 -15.11
N SER A 12 -35.18 4.32 -15.08
CA SER A 12 -34.29 4.79 -14.01
C SER A 12 -34.96 5.85 -13.13
N HIS A 13 -35.19 5.55 -11.85
CA HIS A 13 -35.79 6.48 -10.91
C HIS A 13 -34.80 7.57 -10.43
N GLY A 14 -34.95 8.80 -10.94
CA GLY A 14 -34.26 10.01 -10.44
C GLY A 14 -34.70 11.31 -11.17
N THR A 15 -35.62 12.08 -10.58
CA THR A 15 -36.64 12.85 -11.31
C THR A 15 -36.45 14.37 -11.53
N SER A 16 -35.27 14.99 -11.40
CA SER A 16 -35.14 16.45 -11.71
C SER A 16 -34.21 16.83 -12.87
N ARG A 17 -33.07 16.16 -13.05
CA ARG A 17 -32.15 16.45 -14.18
C ARG A 17 -32.55 15.76 -15.48
N GLN A 18 -33.21 14.61 -15.41
CA GLN A 18 -33.64 13.86 -16.59
C GLN A 18 -34.79 14.52 -17.35
N SER A 19 -35.73 15.17 -16.66
CA SER A 19 -36.87 15.83 -17.30
C SER A 19 -36.44 17.03 -18.16
N GLU A 20 -35.43 17.78 -17.70
CA GLU A 20 -34.85 18.89 -18.44
C GLU A 20 -34.12 18.41 -19.70
N VAL A 21 -33.36 17.32 -19.59
CA VAL A 21 -32.64 16.71 -20.72
C VAL A 21 -33.61 16.10 -21.73
N LEU A 22 -34.64 15.37 -21.27
CA LEU A 22 -35.69 14.82 -22.14
C LEU A 22 -36.44 15.94 -22.88
N ARG A 23 -36.80 17.03 -22.20
CA ARG A 23 -37.40 18.21 -22.85
C ARG A 23 -36.51 18.79 -23.95
N GLN A 24 -35.20 18.93 -23.68
CA GLN A 24 -34.26 19.47 -24.68
C GLN A 24 -34.08 18.53 -25.88
N VAL A 25 -34.03 17.21 -25.65
CA VAL A 25 -33.95 16.22 -26.73
C VAL A 25 -35.24 16.23 -27.56
N PHE A 26 -36.42 16.26 -26.94
CA PHE A 26 -37.69 16.36 -27.67
C PHE A 26 -37.81 17.66 -28.46
N LEU A 27 -37.34 18.79 -27.91
CA LEU A 27 -37.30 20.06 -28.63
C LEU A 27 -36.39 20.00 -29.87
N LEU A 28 -35.19 19.43 -29.71
CA LEU A 28 -34.23 19.26 -30.81
C LEU A 28 -34.74 18.34 -31.91
N VAL A 29 -35.33 17.20 -31.53
CA VAL A 29 -35.95 16.28 -32.49
C VAL A 29 -37.15 16.94 -33.18
N GLY A 30 -37.95 17.72 -32.46
CA GLY A 30 -39.05 18.50 -33.03
C GLY A 30 -38.57 19.54 -34.05
N ILE A 31 -37.52 20.30 -33.74
CA ILE A 31 -36.92 21.28 -34.66
C ILE A 31 -36.34 20.58 -35.89
N ALA A 32 -35.56 19.51 -35.70
CA ALA A 32 -34.96 18.77 -36.81
C ALA A 32 -36.03 18.15 -37.72
N SER A 33 -37.09 17.58 -37.13
CA SER A 33 -38.22 17.03 -37.89
C SER A 33 -38.97 18.15 -38.63
N GLY A 34 -39.14 19.32 -38.02
CA GLY A 34 -39.73 20.49 -38.67
C GLY A 34 -38.92 20.99 -39.87
N VAL A 35 -37.58 21.03 -39.75
CA VAL A 35 -36.68 21.39 -40.85
C VAL A 35 -36.74 20.36 -41.97
N VAL A 36 -36.78 19.06 -41.64
CA VAL A 36 -36.92 17.99 -42.63
C VAL A 36 -38.27 18.04 -43.32
N ILE A 37 -39.37 18.26 -42.59
CA ILE A 37 -40.71 18.37 -43.18
C ILE A 37 -40.81 19.62 -44.07
N ALA A 38 -40.28 20.75 -43.63
CA ALA A 38 -40.21 21.96 -44.47
C ALA A 38 -39.35 21.73 -45.73
N GLY A 39 -38.22 21.02 -45.58
CA GLY A 39 -37.37 20.60 -46.69
C GLY A 39 -38.06 19.64 -47.65
N ILE A 40 -38.86 18.70 -47.16
CA ILE A 40 -39.69 17.79 -47.97
C ILE A 40 -40.78 18.57 -48.70
N TYR A 41 -41.43 19.52 -48.04
CA TYR A 41 -42.46 20.36 -48.66
C TYR A 41 -41.89 21.20 -49.80
N VAL A 42 -40.72 21.81 -49.59
CA VAL A 42 -39.97 22.54 -50.63
C VAL A 42 -39.49 21.58 -51.73
N ALA A 43 -38.91 20.43 -51.39
CA ALA A 43 -38.43 19.46 -52.38
C ALA A 43 -39.56 18.84 -53.20
N HIS A 44 -40.76 18.71 -52.64
CA HIS A 44 -41.96 18.25 -53.33
C HIS A 44 -42.48 19.30 -54.32
N GLU A 45 -42.48 20.59 -53.97
CA GLU A 45 -42.78 21.66 -54.94
C GLU A 45 -41.82 21.67 -56.15
N PHE A 46 -40.55 21.31 -55.93
CA PHE A 46 -39.53 21.28 -56.98
C PHE A 46 -39.26 19.89 -57.58
N VAL A 47 -40.06 18.87 -57.24
CA VAL A 47 -39.97 17.48 -57.76
C VAL A 47 -38.56 16.87 -57.64
N LEU A 48 -37.93 17.04 -56.47
CA LEU A 48 -36.55 16.62 -56.21
C LEU A 48 -36.49 15.44 -55.22
N THR A 49 -36.79 14.23 -55.71
CA THR A 49 -36.74 12.98 -54.92
C THR A 49 -35.33 12.60 -54.43
N SER A 50 -34.27 13.07 -55.10
CA SER A 50 -32.88 12.76 -54.76
C SER A 50 -32.32 13.57 -53.57
N ALA A 51 -32.88 14.75 -53.28
CA ALA A 51 -32.45 15.58 -52.15
C ALA A 51 -32.82 14.93 -50.80
N ILE A 52 -33.97 14.24 -50.75
CA ILE A 52 -34.46 13.55 -49.55
C ILE A 52 -33.52 12.39 -49.18
N SER A 53 -32.98 11.67 -50.16
CA SER A 53 -32.05 10.54 -49.92
C SER A 53 -30.72 11.00 -49.31
N SER A 54 -30.11 12.08 -49.82
CA SER A 54 -28.89 12.68 -49.24
C SER A 54 -29.13 13.20 -47.81
N TYR A 55 -30.29 13.79 -47.54
CA TYR A 55 -30.63 14.28 -46.21
C TYR A 55 -30.85 13.16 -45.19
N VAL A 56 -31.57 12.11 -45.59
CA VAL A 56 -31.75 10.92 -44.74
C VAL A 56 -30.41 10.25 -44.46
N PHE A 57 -29.53 10.14 -45.46
CA PHE A 57 -28.18 9.57 -45.29
C PHE A 57 -27.32 10.39 -44.32
N THR A 58 -27.33 11.72 -44.46
CA THR A 58 -26.60 12.62 -43.55
C THR A 58 -27.14 12.53 -42.12
N THR A 59 -28.46 12.42 -41.97
CA THR A 59 -29.10 12.32 -40.65
C THR A 59 -28.81 10.96 -39.98
N CYS A 60 -28.87 9.86 -40.73
CA CYS A 60 -28.51 8.52 -40.23
C CYS A 60 -27.02 8.43 -39.87
N GLY A 61 -26.13 8.95 -40.70
CA GLY A 61 -24.69 9.03 -40.42
C GLY A 61 -24.39 9.86 -39.18
N LEU A 62 -25.09 10.98 -38.98
CA LEU A 62 -24.96 11.77 -37.77
C LEU A 62 -25.42 11.01 -36.54
N VAL A 63 -26.57 10.34 -36.57
CA VAL A 63 -27.07 9.55 -35.42
C VAL A 63 -26.05 8.47 -35.02
N LEU A 64 -25.42 7.81 -36.00
CA LEU A 64 -24.38 6.82 -35.75
C LEU A 64 -23.15 7.45 -35.07
N LEU A 65 -22.66 8.57 -35.62
CA LEU A 65 -21.51 9.32 -35.09
C LEU A 65 -21.77 9.90 -33.69
N THR A 66 -23.00 10.35 -33.45
CA THR A 66 -23.51 10.89 -32.18
C THR A 66 -23.45 9.81 -31.09
N ASN A 67 -23.88 8.59 -31.41
CA ASN A 67 -23.81 7.47 -30.48
C ASN A 67 -22.36 7.02 -30.23
N LEU A 68 -21.51 7.03 -31.27
CA LEU A 68 -20.09 6.69 -31.12
C LEU A 68 -19.37 7.65 -30.17
N LEU A 69 -19.56 8.96 -30.36
CA LEU A 69 -18.94 9.99 -29.52
C LEU A 69 -19.39 9.93 -28.06
N ARG A 70 -20.68 9.64 -27.80
CA ARG A 70 -21.18 9.45 -26.42
C ARG A 70 -20.49 8.31 -25.69
N VAL A 71 -20.17 7.24 -26.41
CA VAL A 71 -19.48 6.07 -25.84
C VAL A 71 -18.01 6.39 -25.59
N THR A 72 -17.35 7.12 -26.50
CA THR A 72 -15.90 7.35 -26.41
C THR A 72 -15.49 8.49 -25.48
N THR A 73 -16.31 9.53 -25.27
CA THR A 73 -15.93 10.71 -24.47
C THR A 73 -16.75 10.89 -23.19
N GLY A 74 -17.60 9.94 -22.81
CA GLY A 74 -18.54 10.07 -21.70
C GLY A 74 -19.77 10.92 -22.04
N PHE A 75 -20.87 10.72 -21.31
CA PHE A 75 -22.21 11.18 -21.73
C PHE A 75 -22.36 12.72 -21.73
N ALA A 76 -21.77 13.40 -20.73
CA ALA A 76 -21.89 14.86 -20.58
C ALA A 76 -21.03 15.64 -21.61
N GLN A 77 -19.77 15.26 -21.80
CA GLN A 77 -18.91 15.87 -22.80
C GLN A 77 -19.37 15.52 -24.22
N GLY A 78 -19.82 14.27 -24.43
CA GLY A 78 -20.43 13.84 -25.69
C GLY A 78 -21.63 14.70 -26.05
N ALA A 79 -22.57 14.95 -25.13
CA ALA A 79 -23.73 15.80 -25.38
C ALA A 79 -23.36 17.25 -25.78
N LYS A 80 -22.31 17.83 -25.19
CA LYS A 80 -21.81 19.16 -25.55
C LYS A 80 -21.20 19.17 -26.96
N ALA A 81 -20.33 18.22 -27.28
CA ALA A 81 -19.72 18.09 -28.60
C ALA A 81 -20.79 17.88 -29.69
N ILE A 82 -21.80 17.05 -29.39
CA ILE A 82 -22.96 16.82 -30.24
C ILE A 82 -23.69 18.13 -30.52
N ARG A 83 -24.02 18.91 -29.49
CA ARG A 83 -24.74 20.18 -29.67
C ARG A 83 -23.98 21.14 -30.58
N GLU A 84 -22.65 21.23 -30.45
CA GLU A 84 -21.82 22.06 -31.31
C GLU A 84 -21.80 21.58 -32.76
N ILE A 85 -21.65 20.26 -32.99
CA ILE A 85 -21.65 19.65 -34.33
C ILE A 85 -23.01 19.87 -35.01
N TYR A 86 -24.11 19.61 -34.31
CA TYR A 86 -25.46 19.83 -34.86
C TYR A 86 -25.72 21.29 -35.19
N PHE A 87 -25.26 22.22 -34.35
CA PHE A 87 -25.45 23.65 -34.61
C PHE A 87 -24.71 24.10 -35.88
N VAL A 88 -23.44 23.69 -36.04
CA VAL A 88 -22.66 23.99 -37.25
C VAL A 88 -23.30 23.35 -38.47
N LEU A 89 -23.74 22.10 -38.36
CA LEU A 89 -24.40 21.41 -39.47
C LEU A 89 -25.69 22.10 -39.86
N MET A 90 -26.52 22.56 -38.91
CA MET A 90 -27.74 23.29 -39.19
C MET A 90 -27.47 24.58 -39.97
N LEU A 91 -26.40 25.31 -39.61
CA LEU A 91 -25.99 26.52 -40.31
C LEU A 91 -25.51 26.23 -41.74
N VAL A 92 -24.62 25.24 -41.92
CA VAL A 92 -24.09 24.87 -43.24
C VAL A 92 -25.19 24.31 -44.13
N THR A 93 -26.10 23.52 -43.55
CA THR A 93 -27.27 22.96 -44.24
C THR A 93 -28.24 24.05 -44.65
N GLY A 94 -28.53 25.02 -43.77
CA GLY A 94 -29.37 26.18 -44.11
C GLY A 94 -28.76 27.02 -45.24
N ALA A 95 -27.45 27.29 -45.18
CA ALA A 95 -26.72 27.97 -46.25
C ALA A 95 -26.73 27.15 -47.55
N GLY A 96 -26.60 25.83 -47.47
CA GLY A 96 -26.66 24.89 -48.59
C GLY A 96 -28.02 24.86 -49.27
N VAL A 97 -29.13 24.99 -48.51
CA VAL A 97 -30.49 25.11 -49.07
C VAL A 97 -30.65 26.42 -49.83
N ILE A 98 -30.18 27.54 -49.26
CA ILE A 98 -30.22 28.84 -49.94
C ILE A 98 -29.39 28.77 -51.23
N LEU A 99 -28.19 28.17 -51.16
CA LEU A 99 -27.32 27.99 -52.32
C LEU A 99 -27.96 27.09 -53.38
N HIS A 100 -28.65 26.02 -52.97
CA HIS A 100 -29.43 25.18 -53.88
C HIS A 100 -30.51 25.98 -54.58
N VAL A 101 -31.34 26.72 -53.84
CA VAL A 101 -32.43 27.49 -54.44
C VAL A 101 -31.88 28.53 -55.43
N VAL A 102 -30.82 29.24 -55.05
CA VAL A 102 -30.20 30.27 -55.90
C VAL A 102 -29.56 29.67 -57.14
N LEU A 103 -28.69 28.65 -57.00
CA LEU A 103 -27.99 28.05 -58.13
C LEU A 103 -28.92 27.25 -59.04
N THR A 104 -29.94 26.59 -58.49
CA THR A 104 -30.95 25.90 -59.30
C THR A 104 -31.77 26.90 -60.11
N LYS A 105 -32.12 28.06 -59.53
CA LYS A 105 -32.86 29.11 -60.25
C LYS A 105 -32.03 29.78 -61.34
N LEU A 106 -30.71 29.92 -61.13
CA LEU A 106 -29.80 30.56 -62.09
C LEU A 106 -29.31 29.61 -63.20
N TYR A 107 -29.08 28.33 -62.89
CA TYR A 107 -28.38 27.40 -63.76
C TYR A 107 -29.08 26.04 -63.94
N GLY A 108 -30.35 25.93 -63.52
CA GLY A 108 -31.15 24.72 -63.64
C GLY A 108 -30.53 23.50 -62.95
N ILE A 109 -30.63 22.33 -63.59
CA ILE A 109 -30.18 21.05 -63.04
C ILE A 109 -28.66 21.00 -62.77
N GLN A 110 -27.85 21.70 -63.58
CA GLN A 110 -26.40 21.75 -63.35
C GLN A 110 -26.04 22.58 -62.11
N GLY A 111 -26.73 23.71 -61.92
CA GLY A 111 -26.61 24.49 -60.68
C GLY A 111 -27.07 23.74 -59.44
N TRP A 112 -28.16 22.96 -59.59
CA TRP A 112 -28.63 22.07 -58.54
C TRP A 112 -27.57 21.04 -58.14
N MET A 113 -26.97 20.32 -59.11
CA MET A 113 -25.92 19.34 -58.81
C MET A 113 -24.69 19.99 -58.19
N ALA A 114 -24.25 21.15 -58.69
CA ALA A 114 -23.11 21.87 -58.13
C ALA A 114 -23.36 22.32 -56.68
N ALA A 115 -24.55 22.86 -56.39
CA ALA A 115 -24.96 23.25 -55.05
C ALA A 115 -25.00 22.05 -54.10
N ARG A 116 -25.44 20.88 -54.61
CA ARG A 116 -25.45 19.61 -53.87
C ARG A 116 -24.07 19.19 -53.45
N TYR A 117 -23.15 19.05 -54.40
CA TYR A 117 -21.80 18.60 -54.09
C TYR A 117 -21.02 19.58 -53.22
N LEU A 118 -21.20 20.89 -53.41
CA LEU A 118 -20.60 21.90 -52.55
C LEU A 118 -21.17 21.85 -51.12
N GLY A 119 -22.49 21.77 -50.98
CA GLY A 119 -23.14 21.65 -49.68
C GLY A 119 -22.70 20.41 -48.91
N GLU A 120 -22.66 19.25 -49.57
CA GLU A 120 -22.21 17.99 -49.00
C GLU A 120 -20.72 18.04 -48.59
N PHE A 121 -19.86 18.62 -49.44
CA PHE A 121 -18.44 18.82 -49.13
C PHE A 121 -18.23 19.72 -47.90
N PHE A 122 -18.91 20.88 -47.83
CA PHE A 122 -18.77 21.79 -46.71
C PHE A 122 -19.34 21.20 -45.42
N CYS A 123 -20.42 20.42 -45.49
CA CYS A 123 -20.93 19.68 -44.33
C CYS A 123 -19.87 18.69 -43.80
N LEU A 124 -19.27 17.89 -44.67
CA LEU A 124 -18.23 16.92 -44.29
C LEU A 124 -16.99 17.61 -43.72
N ALA A 125 -16.52 18.69 -44.36
CA ALA A 125 -15.39 19.46 -43.89
C ALA A 125 -15.64 20.11 -42.52
N ALA A 126 -16.84 20.66 -42.30
CA ALA A 126 -17.22 21.28 -41.03
C ALA A 126 -17.33 20.25 -39.90
N VAL A 127 -17.93 19.09 -40.18
CA VAL A 127 -18.01 17.97 -39.23
C VAL A 127 -16.62 17.47 -38.88
N TRP A 128 -15.75 17.25 -39.87
CA TRP A 128 -14.38 16.79 -39.64
C TRP A 128 -13.55 17.80 -38.83
N TRP A 129 -13.67 19.10 -39.15
CA TRP A 129 -12.98 20.16 -38.42
C TRP A 129 -13.39 20.24 -36.95
N LYS A 130 -14.67 20.00 -36.65
CA LYS A 130 -15.15 19.93 -35.26
C LYS A 130 -14.79 18.61 -34.59
N LEU A 131 -14.87 17.48 -35.29
CA LEU A 131 -14.50 16.17 -34.73
C LEU A 131 -13.03 16.08 -34.37
N ARG A 132 -12.12 16.62 -35.20
CA ARG A 132 -10.67 16.49 -34.93
C ARG A 132 -10.28 17.06 -33.57
N ALA A 133 -10.92 18.15 -33.14
CA ALA A 133 -10.66 18.76 -31.83
C ALA A 133 -11.05 17.84 -30.66
N HIS A 134 -12.06 16.98 -30.85
CA HIS A 134 -12.51 16.01 -29.85
C HIS A 134 -11.82 14.65 -29.98
N ILE A 135 -11.46 14.22 -31.19
CA ILE A 135 -10.70 12.98 -31.44
C ILE A 135 -9.30 13.08 -30.82
N PHE A 136 -8.62 14.23 -30.93
CA PHE A 136 -7.30 14.40 -30.32
C PHE A 136 -7.33 14.39 -28.78
N LEU A 137 -8.45 14.81 -28.17
CA LEU A 137 -8.68 14.64 -26.72
C LEU A 137 -9.03 13.19 -26.35
N ALA A 138 -9.75 12.47 -27.21
CA ALA A 138 -10.17 11.08 -26.96
C ALA A 138 -9.02 10.07 -27.16
N LEU A 139 -8.03 10.38 -28.01
CA LEU A 139 -6.82 9.57 -28.18
C LEU A 139 -5.78 9.79 -27.05
N ASP A 140 -5.94 10.86 -26.26
CA ASP A 140 -5.21 11.04 -25.00
C ASP A 140 -5.97 10.31 -23.88
N PHE A 141 -5.79 8.98 -23.82
CA PHE A 141 -6.42 8.09 -22.83
C PHE A 141 -6.21 8.52 -21.36
N ARG A 142 -5.31 9.48 -21.09
CA ARG A 142 -5.04 10.03 -19.76
C ARG A 142 -6.04 11.10 -19.29
N GLN A 143 -6.84 11.70 -20.19
CA GLN A 143 -7.79 12.77 -19.82
C GLN A 143 -9.24 12.33 -19.64
N VAL A 144 -9.59 11.08 -19.97
CA VAL A 144 -10.92 10.55 -19.65
C VAL A 144 -11.00 10.35 -18.13
N ASN A 145 -11.57 11.34 -17.46
CA ASN A 145 -11.61 11.41 -16.01
C ASN A 145 -12.41 10.22 -15.44
N ARG A 146 -11.75 9.34 -14.67
CA ARG A 146 -12.34 8.16 -14.03
C ARG A 146 -13.61 8.51 -13.25
N ARG A 147 -13.68 9.73 -12.70
CA ARG A 147 -14.84 10.29 -12.01
C ARG A 147 -16.05 10.46 -12.94
N GLU A 148 -15.89 11.01 -14.15
CA GLU A 148 -16.99 11.23 -15.11
C GLU A 148 -17.52 9.92 -15.73
N LEU A 149 -16.64 8.94 -15.92
CA LEU A 149 -17.01 7.59 -16.35
C LEU A 149 -17.84 6.88 -15.27
N MET A 150 -17.44 7.03 -14.00
CA MET A 150 -18.17 6.52 -12.84
C MET A 150 -19.51 7.23 -12.61
N THR A 151 -19.61 8.54 -12.85
CA THR A 151 -20.90 9.25 -12.81
C THR A 151 -21.87 8.74 -13.87
N THR A 152 -21.35 8.36 -15.04
CA THR A 152 -22.14 7.77 -16.12
C THR A 152 -22.59 6.34 -15.77
N ALA A 153 -21.72 5.53 -15.15
CA ALA A 153 -22.07 4.21 -14.64
C ALA A 153 -23.11 4.27 -13.49
N LYS A 154 -23.02 5.26 -12.60
CA LYS A 154 -23.99 5.50 -11.51
C LYS A 154 -25.35 6.03 -12.00
N SER A 155 -25.44 6.54 -13.24
CA SER A 155 -26.71 7.04 -13.82
C SER A 155 -27.66 5.93 -14.29
N GLY A 156 -27.29 4.65 -14.12
CA GLY A 156 -28.14 3.50 -14.45
C GLY A 156 -28.21 3.16 -15.94
N VAL A 157 -27.52 3.91 -16.80
CA VAL A 157 -27.42 3.61 -18.23
C VAL A 157 -26.35 2.54 -18.44
N ILE A 158 -26.74 1.27 -18.32
CA ILE A 158 -25.91 0.14 -18.74
C ILE A 158 -25.70 0.30 -20.25
N VAL A 159 -24.46 0.59 -20.67
CA VAL A 159 -24.09 0.52 -22.09
C VAL A 159 -24.18 -0.95 -22.48
N ASN A 160 -25.34 -1.36 -22.98
CA ASN A 160 -25.59 -2.72 -23.38
C ASN A 160 -24.72 -2.98 -24.63
N ALA A 161 -23.55 -3.59 -24.43
CA ALA A 161 -22.61 -3.88 -25.52
C ALA A 161 -23.27 -4.72 -26.64
N SER A 162 -24.31 -5.50 -26.30
CA SER A 162 -25.14 -6.20 -27.30
C SER A 162 -25.94 -5.26 -28.20
N LEU A 163 -26.37 -4.10 -27.70
CA LEU A 163 -27.06 -3.05 -28.46
C LEU A 163 -26.09 -2.34 -29.42
N PHE A 164 -24.84 -2.13 -29.00
CA PHE A 164 -23.78 -1.56 -29.85
C PHE A 164 -23.45 -2.48 -31.02
N VAL A 165 -23.24 -3.78 -30.74
CA VAL A 165 -22.97 -4.78 -31.79
C VAL A 165 -24.19 -4.97 -32.69
N ARG A 166 -25.42 -5.02 -32.15
CA ARG A 166 -26.64 -5.09 -32.97
C ARG A 166 -26.85 -3.85 -33.84
N LEU A 167 -26.64 -2.64 -33.32
CA LEU A 167 -26.74 -1.41 -34.11
C LEU A 167 -25.73 -1.41 -35.27
N LEU A 168 -24.49 -1.87 -35.04
CA LEU A 168 -23.46 -1.92 -36.08
C LEU A 168 -23.80 -2.97 -37.15
N VAL A 169 -24.25 -4.15 -36.73
CA VAL A 169 -24.64 -5.26 -37.62
C VAL A 169 -25.93 -4.95 -38.39
N ASP A 170 -26.91 -4.30 -37.76
CA ASP A 170 -28.18 -3.91 -38.39
C ASP A 170 -28.02 -2.72 -39.35
N SER A 171 -26.96 -1.92 -39.19
CA SER A 171 -26.64 -0.79 -40.09
C SER A 171 -25.85 -1.22 -41.34
N LEU A 172 -25.14 -2.35 -41.28
CA LEU A 172 -24.33 -2.87 -42.37
C LEU A 172 -25.13 -3.16 -43.66
N PRO A 173 -26.33 -3.77 -43.59
CA PRO A 173 -27.18 -3.99 -44.77
C PRO A 173 -27.63 -2.69 -45.43
N VAL A 174 -27.89 -1.63 -44.66
CA VAL A 174 -28.30 -0.32 -45.18
C VAL A 174 -27.14 0.35 -45.93
N LEU A 175 -25.93 0.29 -45.36
CA LEU A 175 -24.70 0.78 -45.98
C LEU A 175 -24.32 -0.02 -47.23
N MET A 176 -24.52 -1.34 -47.22
CA MET A 176 -24.27 -2.19 -48.39
C MET A 176 -25.33 -2.01 -49.48
N LEU A 177 -26.61 -1.84 -49.14
CA LEU A 177 -27.67 -1.52 -50.10
C LEU A 177 -27.46 -0.15 -50.75
N THR A 178 -26.91 0.83 -50.02
CA THR A 178 -26.54 2.14 -50.59
C THR A 178 -25.32 2.01 -51.51
N ALA A 179 -24.32 1.21 -51.16
CA ALA A 179 -23.19 0.93 -52.05
C ALA A 179 -23.63 0.17 -53.33
N TYR A 180 -24.64 -0.71 -53.21
CA TYR A 180 -25.14 -1.52 -54.33
C TYR A 180 -26.10 -0.78 -55.27
N HIS A 181 -26.78 0.28 -54.80
CA HIS A 181 -27.69 1.10 -55.62
C HIS A 181 -27.02 2.24 -56.39
N VAL A 182 -25.73 2.51 -56.14
CA VAL A 182 -24.96 3.48 -56.92
C VAL A 182 -24.47 2.79 -58.19
N LYS A 183 -25.11 3.08 -59.32
CA LYS A 183 -24.67 2.61 -60.64
C LYS A 183 -23.20 2.97 -60.87
N THR A 184 -22.43 1.99 -61.29
CA THR A 184 -20.96 1.95 -61.40
C THR A 184 -20.32 2.92 -62.40
N ASP A 185 -21.08 3.77 -63.10
CA ASP A 185 -20.55 4.66 -64.12
C ASP A 185 -20.32 6.11 -63.63
N GLU A 186 -20.66 6.42 -62.37
CA GLU A 186 -20.33 7.69 -61.71
C GLU A 186 -19.59 7.45 -60.38
N ILE A 187 -18.57 6.58 -60.38
CA ILE A 187 -17.59 6.56 -59.29
C ILE A 187 -16.66 7.76 -59.46
N GLY A 188 -17.20 8.96 -59.28
CA GLY A 188 -16.43 10.16 -59.00
C GLY A 188 -15.78 10.07 -57.62
N PHE A 189 -14.99 11.09 -57.29
CA PHE A 189 -14.23 11.29 -56.04
C PHE A 189 -14.94 10.85 -54.74
N PHE A 190 -16.27 10.77 -54.76
CA PHE A 190 -17.13 10.34 -53.66
C PHE A 190 -17.08 8.83 -53.34
N GLY A 191 -16.93 7.94 -54.33
CA GLY A 191 -16.75 6.50 -54.06
C GLY A 191 -15.45 6.24 -53.30
N ILE A 192 -14.41 7.02 -53.61
CA ILE A 192 -13.12 7.00 -52.91
C ILE A 192 -13.24 7.61 -51.51
N ALA A 193 -14.05 8.66 -51.32
CA ALA A 193 -14.30 9.25 -50.01
C ALA A 193 -15.09 8.32 -49.07
N ILE A 194 -16.09 7.59 -49.58
CA ILE A 194 -16.82 6.57 -48.82
C ILE A 194 -15.90 5.38 -48.50
N LEU A 195 -15.11 4.92 -49.47
CA LEU A 195 -14.13 3.86 -49.24
C LEU A 195 -13.08 4.29 -48.20
N SER A 196 -12.66 5.55 -48.22
CA SER A 196 -11.71 6.14 -47.25
C SER A 196 -12.33 6.31 -45.86
N LEU A 197 -13.62 6.65 -45.77
CA LEU A 197 -14.34 6.73 -44.50
C LEU A 197 -14.54 5.33 -43.90
N ILE A 198 -14.89 4.34 -44.73
CA ILE A 198 -15.01 2.93 -44.32
C ILE A 198 -13.63 2.39 -43.90
N LEU A 199 -12.58 2.63 -44.68
CA LEU A 199 -11.21 2.24 -44.36
C LEU A 199 -10.62 3.01 -43.17
N GLY A 200 -11.12 4.21 -42.85
CA GLY A 200 -10.74 4.97 -41.65
C GLY A 200 -11.50 4.55 -40.39
N LEU A 201 -12.72 4.04 -40.54
CA LEU A 201 -13.53 3.48 -39.45
C LEU A 201 -13.21 2.01 -39.17
N LEU A 202 -12.65 1.28 -40.14
CA LEU A 202 -12.27 -0.13 -40.00
C LEU A 202 -11.19 -0.36 -38.91
N PRO A 203 -10.13 0.45 -38.78
CA PRO A 203 -9.17 0.35 -37.68
C PRO A 203 -9.82 0.63 -36.32
N LEU A 204 -10.76 1.59 -36.25
CA LEU A 204 -11.52 1.88 -35.04
C LEU A 204 -12.47 0.74 -34.67
N ALA A 205 -13.09 0.08 -35.65
CA ALA A 205 -13.91 -1.11 -35.44
C ALA A 205 -13.06 -2.32 -35.03
N ILE A 206 -11.87 -2.50 -35.62
CA ILE A 206 -10.91 -3.56 -35.27
C ILE A 206 -10.32 -3.32 -33.87
N ILE A 207 -10.00 -2.07 -33.51
CA ILE A 207 -9.55 -1.68 -32.17
C ILE A 207 -10.70 -1.88 -31.17
N ALA A 208 -11.94 -1.49 -31.50
CA ALA A 208 -13.11 -1.74 -30.66
C ALA A 208 -13.44 -3.24 -30.52
N GLN A 209 -13.21 -4.04 -31.58
CA GLN A 209 -13.41 -5.50 -31.55
C GLN A 209 -12.28 -6.23 -30.82
N ARG A 210 -11.05 -5.69 -30.80
CA ARG A 210 -9.93 -6.18 -29.97
C ARG A 210 -10.00 -5.73 -28.52
N ALA A 211 -10.54 -4.54 -28.27
CA ALA A 211 -10.84 -4.05 -26.94
C ALA A 211 -12.12 -4.69 -26.38
N LEU A 212 -12.97 -5.32 -27.22
CA LEU A 212 -14.21 -5.96 -26.77
C LEU A 212 -13.96 -7.18 -25.86
N PRO A 213 -13.00 -8.08 -26.13
CA PRO A 213 -12.59 -9.11 -25.17
C PRO A 213 -12.10 -8.52 -23.85
N GLU A 214 -11.32 -7.43 -23.87
CA GLU A 214 -10.86 -6.75 -22.65
C GLU A 214 -12.01 -6.03 -21.91
N LEU A 215 -12.98 -5.45 -22.64
CA LEU A 215 -14.17 -4.80 -22.06
C LEU A 215 -15.23 -5.80 -21.61
N VAL A 216 -15.33 -6.95 -22.27
CA VAL A 216 -16.18 -8.08 -21.89
C VAL A 216 -15.52 -8.82 -20.74
N GLU A 217 -14.20 -8.94 -20.64
CA GLU A 217 -13.52 -9.29 -19.39
C GLU A 217 -13.93 -8.27 -18.32
N VAL A 218 -13.80 -6.96 -18.53
CA VAL A 218 -14.22 -5.94 -17.53
C VAL A 218 -15.72 -5.98 -17.16
N ILE A 219 -16.61 -6.52 -18.00
CA ILE A 219 -18.07 -6.54 -17.79
C ILE A 219 -18.61 -7.92 -17.36
N HIS A 220 -18.04 -9.03 -17.83
CA HIS A 220 -18.33 -10.40 -17.35
C HIS A 220 -17.56 -10.73 -16.07
N ASP A 221 -16.44 -10.05 -15.85
CA ASP A 221 -15.78 -10.02 -14.55
C ASP A 221 -16.64 -9.24 -13.54
N LYS A 222 -17.77 -8.58 -13.84
CA LYS A 222 -18.64 -8.07 -12.75
C LYS A 222 -19.42 -9.14 -11.97
N SER A 223 -19.53 -10.36 -12.51
CA SER A 223 -20.04 -11.50 -11.73
C SER A 223 -18.94 -12.30 -11.03
N GLU A 224 -17.66 -12.05 -11.36
CA GLU A 224 -16.48 -12.64 -10.67
C GLU A 224 -15.63 -11.62 -9.87
N LEU A 225 -15.90 -10.31 -10.04
CA LEU A 225 -15.51 -9.15 -9.22
C LEU A 225 -16.60 -8.90 -8.18
N ARG A 226 -16.96 -9.95 -7.44
CA ARG A 226 -16.88 -9.76 -6.00
C ARG A 226 -15.41 -9.46 -5.76
N GLU A 227 -15.13 -8.27 -5.27
CA GLU A 227 -13.88 -7.92 -4.57
C GLU A 227 -12.99 -9.16 -4.36
N ARG A 228 -12.00 -9.37 -5.23
CA ARG A 228 -10.79 -10.09 -4.80
C ARG A 228 -10.00 -9.10 -3.94
N GLU A 229 -10.63 -8.78 -2.81
CA GLU A 229 -9.98 -8.39 -1.58
C GLU A 229 -9.09 -9.58 -1.23
N THR A 230 -7.82 -9.48 -1.63
CA THR A 230 -6.78 -10.41 -1.21
C THR A 230 -6.32 -9.93 0.16
N ASP A 231 -6.90 -10.53 1.18
CA ASP A 231 -6.66 -10.16 2.56
C ASP A 231 -5.75 -11.18 3.32
N MET A 232 -5.41 -11.01 4.62
CA MET A 232 -4.43 -11.82 5.43
C MET A 232 -4.82 -12.54 6.79
N CYS A 233 -4.15 -12.51 7.96
CA CYS A 233 -4.79 -12.92 9.27
C CYS A 233 -4.86 -11.73 10.25
N GLY A 234 -5.96 -11.56 10.98
CA GLY A 234 -6.18 -10.44 11.90
C GLY A 234 -7.08 -10.82 13.06
N ILE A 235 -6.74 -10.38 14.26
CA ILE A 235 -7.51 -10.63 15.48
C ILE A 235 -8.06 -9.32 16.05
N LEU A 236 -9.27 -9.36 16.59
CA LEU A 236 -9.93 -8.27 17.31
C LEU A 236 -10.70 -8.90 18.48
N GLY A 237 -10.75 -8.23 19.61
CA GLY A 237 -11.60 -8.69 20.71
C GLY A 237 -11.63 -7.73 21.87
N TYR A 238 -12.59 -7.95 22.77
CA TYR A 238 -12.70 -7.20 24.00
C TYR A 238 -13.38 -7.99 25.10
N ILE A 239 -13.12 -7.56 26.34
CA ILE A 239 -13.81 -7.96 27.56
C ILE A 239 -14.23 -6.67 28.28
N HIS A 240 -15.49 -6.61 28.72
CA HIS A 240 -16.01 -5.47 29.46
C HIS A 240 -16.72 -5.88 30.75
N ASN A 241 -16.54 -5.09 31.79
CA ASN A 241 -17.25 -5.25 33.06
C ASN A 241 -18.36 -4.18 33.16
N GLY A 242 -19.62 -4.58 32.91
CA GLY A 242 -20.80 -3.71 33.02
C GLY A 242 -21.62 -3.58 31.74
N THR A 243 -22.59 -2.65 31.69
CA THR A 243 -23.39 -2.39 30.48
C THR A 243 -22.68 -1.39 29.57
N ARG A 244 -22.17 -1.85 28.40
CA ARG A 244 -21.72 -0.97 27.32
C ARG A 244 -22.82 -0.85 26.27
N GLU A 245 -22.93 0.30 25.60
CA GLU A 245 -23.70 0.39 24.35
C GLU A 245 -23.21 -0.69 23.37
N SER A 246 -24.12 -1.27 22.58
CA SER A 246 -23.77 -2.35 21.66
C SER A 246 -22.72 -1.86 20.66
N ILE A 247 -21.49 -2.31 20.79
CA ILE A 247 -20.48 -2.14 19.75
C ILE A 247 -20.90 -3.03 18.59
N ASP A 248 -20.95 -2.47 17.38
CA ASP A 248 -21.05 -3.28 16.17
C ASP A 248 -19.70 -3.98 15.94
N PHE A 249 -19.51 -5.11 16.59
CA PHE A 249 -18.26 -5.88 16.55
C PHE A 249 -17.94 -6.37 15.13
N SER A 250 -18.97 -6.67 14.33
CA SER A 250 -18.80 -7.10 12.94
C SER A 250 -18.26 -5.95 12.08
N SER A 251 -18.79 -4.74 12.27
CA SER A 251 -18.24 -3.54 11.64
C SER A 251 -16.80 -3.27 12.08
N ALA A 252 -16.50 -3.39 13.38
CA ALA A 252 -15.13 -3.22 13.88
C ALA A 252 -14.14 -4.23 13.26
N LEU A 253 -14.55 -5.50 13.15
CA LEU A 253 -13.75 -6.56 12.52
C LEU A 253 -13.52 -6.29 11.02
N SER A 254 -14.49 -5.67 10.33
CA SER A 254 -14.38 -5.34 8.91
C SER A 254 -13.22 -4.39 8.60
N PHE A 255 -12.81 -3.53 9.54
CA PHE A 255 -11.69 -2.59 9.32
C PHE A 255 -10.32 -3.26 9.27
N ILE A 256 -10.21 -4.46 9.81
CA ILE A 256 -8.99 -5.28 9.72
C ILE A 256 -9.16 -6.43 8.73
N ARG A 257 -10.28 -6.46 7.97
CA ARG A 257 -10.59 -7.52 7.02
C ARG A 257 -9.57 -7.65 5.92
N ARG A 258 -8.83 -6.59 5.54
CA ARG A 258 -7.66 -6.68 4.64
C ARG A 258 -6.53 -7.54 5.16
N ARG A 259 -6.60 -7.91 6.42
CA ARG A 259 -5.87 -9.01 7.00
C ARG A 259 -6.72 -10.28 7.13
N GLY A 260 -7.69 -10.64 6.30
CA GLY A 260 -8.13 -12.04 6.13
C GLY A 260 -9.32 -12.37 5.25
N PRO A 261 -9.12 -12.93 4.03
CA PRO A 261 -10.12 -12.87 2.99
C PRO A 261 -10.81 -14.22 2.83
N ASP A 262 -10.11 -15.26 3.25
CA ASP A 262 -10.40 -16.64 2.99
C ASP A 262 -11.49 -17.09 3.96
N ASP A 263 -11.52 -16.52 5.18
CA ASP A 263 -12.49 -16.86 6.22
C ASP A 263 -12.62 -15.75 7.27
N GLN A 264 -13.76 -15.70 7.98
CA GLN A 264 -13.98 -14.82 9.12
C GLN A 264 -14.83 -15.53 10.19
N GLY A 265 -14.54 -15.27 11.46
CA GLY A 265 -15.28 -15.85 12.58
C GLY A 265 -15.42 -14.89 13.75
N VAL A 266 -16.53 -15.07 14.47
CA VAL A 266 -16.82 -14.34 15.71
C VAL A 266 -17.32 -15.34 16.75
N TRP A 267 -16.79 -15.23 17.96
CA TRP A 267 -17.24 -15.94 19.15
C TRP A 267 -17.53 -14.92 20.25
N ALA A 268 -18.61 -15.13 21.00
CA ALA A 268 -18.99 -14.26 22.09
C ALA A 268 -19.53 -15.05 23.28
N ASP A 269 -19.22 -14.56 24.48
CA ASP A 269 -19.87 -14.91 25.73
C ASP A 269 -20.54 -13.64 26.26
N THR A 270 -21.84 -13.50 25.96
CA THR A 270 -22.61 -12.30 26.28
C THR A 270 -22.88 -12.14 27.77
N ASP A 271 -22.83 -13.23 28.54
CA ASP A 271 -23.07 -13.20 29.98
C ASP A 271 -21.87 -12.59 30.72
N VAL A 272 -20.66 -12.88 30.24
CA VAL A 272 -19.39 -12.34 30.78
C VAL A 272 -18.92 -11.08 30.03
N GLY A 273 -19.52 -10.77 28.89
CA GLY A 273 -19.17 -9.58 28.10
C GLY A 273 -17.87 -9.74 27.30
N VAL A 274 -17.61 -10.93 26.76
CA VAL A 274 -16.40 -11.24 25.97
C VAL A 274 -16.76 -11.43 24.50
N TRP A 275 -15.99 -10.80 23.62
CA TRP A 275 -16.08 -10.96 22.17
C TRP A 275 -14.70 -11.20 21.58
N LEU A 276 -14.60 -12.21 20.73
CA LEU A 276 -13.38 -12.58 20.01
C LEU A 276 -13.72 -12.72 18.53
N GLY A 277 -12.90 -12.10 17.68
CA GLY A 277 -13.09 -12.06 16.24
C GLY A 277 -11.78 -12.32 15.54
N GLN A 278 -11.88 -13.00 14.41
CA GLN A 278 -10.73 -13.33 13.58
C GLN A 278 -11.11 -13.24 12.10
N VAL A 279 -10.19 -12.73 11.30
CA VAL A 279 -10.20 -12.78 9.83
C VAL A 279 -8.97 -13.57 9.40
N ARG A 280 -9.13 -14.51 8.45
CA ARG A 280 -8.14 -15.57 8.17
C ARG A 280 -7.59 -15.54 6.75
N LEU A 281 -6.30 -15.82 6.64
CA LEU A 281 -5.60 -16.27 5.45
C LEU A 281 -5.19 -17.69 5.71
N SER A 282 -5.67 -18.54 4.82
CA SER A 282 -5.40 -19.96 4.88
C SER A 282 -4.02 -20.23 4.25
N ILE A 283 -3.00 -20.35 5.09
CA ILE A 283 -1.63 -20.73 4.70
C ILE A 283 -1.38 -22.22 4.96
N LEU A 284 -1.67 -22.66 6.19
CA LEU A 284 -1.63 -24.07 6.60
C LEU A 284 -3.04 -24.58 6.86
N ASP A 285 -3.31 -25.80 6.40
CA ASP A 285 -4.61 -26.46 6.45
C ASP A 285 -5.74 -25.56 5.94
N THR A 286 -5.85 -25.43 4.62
CA THR A 286 -6.83 -24.54 3.96
C THR A 286 -8.28 -25.04 4.06
N THR A 287 -8.54 -26.04 4.91
CA THR A 287 -9.89 -26.53 5.18
C THR A 287 -10.57 -25.71 6.28
N SER A 288 -11.84 -26.02 6.52
CA SER A 288 -12.60 -25.45 7.65
C SER A 288 -12.07 -25.89 9.02
N ALA A 289 -11.20 -26.90 9.09
CA ALA A 289 -10.63 -27.36 10.36
C ALA A 289 -9.69 -26.32 11.00
N GLY A 290 -9.13 -25.40 10.19
CA GLY A 290 -8.35 -24.27 10.66
C GLY A 290 -9.16 -23.01 10.98
N HIS A 291 -10.50 -23.08 11.00
CA HIS A 291 -11.38 -21.93 11.32
C HIS A 291 -11.09 -21.37 12.72
N GLN A 292 -11.19 -20.05 12.85
CA GLN A 292 -11.02 -19.34 14.12
C GLN A 292 -12.14 -18.30 14.32
N PRO A 293 -12.54 -17.97 15.56
CA PRO A 293 -11.99 -18.42 16.84
C PRO A 293 -12.10 -19.94 17.07
N MET A 294 -11.00 -20.55 17.53
CA MET A 294 -10.90 -22.00 17.71
C MET A 294 -11.24 -22.37 19.15
N VAL A 295 -12.16 -23.32 19.32
CA VAL A 295 -12.62 -23.77 20.64
C VAL A 295 -12.00 -25.13 20.97
N SER A 296 -11.51 -25.31 22.19
CA SER A 296 -10.92 -26.58 22.64
C SER A 296 -11.96 -27.70 22.64
N ALA A 297 -11.52 -28.96 22.54
CA ALA A 297 -12.42 -30.11 22.48
C ALA A 297 -13.35 -30.25 23.71
N ASP A 298 -12.90 -29.77 24.88
CA ASP A 298 -13.67 -29.71 26.13
C ASP A 298 -14.47 -28.40 26.31
N GLY A 299 -14.38 -27.47 25.35
CA GLY A 299 -15.11 -26.20 25.36
C GLY A 299 -14.65 -25.19 26.40
N ARG A 300 -13.51 -25.42 27.08
CA ARG A 300 -12.99 -24.59 28.17
C ARG A 300 -12.16 -23.39 27.70
N VAL A 301 -11.49 -23.52 26.55
CA VAL A 301 -10.59 -22.50 26.01
C VAL A 301 -11.03 -22.08 24.61
N VAL A 302 -11.05 -20.77 24.37
CA VAL A 302 -11.27 -20.19 23.03
C VAL A 302 -10.03 -19.40 22.63
N MET A 303 -9.52 -19.63 21.43
CA MET A 303 -8.31 -18.99 20.92
C MET A 303 -8.58 -18.16 19.67
N VAL A 304 -7.97 -16.98 19.61
CA VAL A 304 -7.73 -16.26 18.35
C VAL A 304 -6.24 -16.04 18.16
N PHE A 305 -5.77 -16.28 16.95
CA PHE A 305 -4.35 -16.39 16.61
C PHE A 305 -4.09 -15.79 15.22
N ASN A 306 -3.13 -14.86 15.16
CA ASN A 306 -2.54 -14.35 13.93
C ASN A 306 -1.05 -14.66 13.95
N GLY A 307 -0.61 -15.63 13.16
CA GLY A 307 0.77 -16.10 13.22
C GLY A 307 1.00 -17.42 12.50
N GLU A 308 2.20 -17.94 12.71
CA GLU A 308 2.67 -19.24 12.24
C GLU A 308 3.63 -19.81 13.29
N ILE A 309 3.38 -21.06 13.73
CA ILE A 309 4.27 -21.78 14.67
C ILE A 309 5.15 -22.76 13.89
N TYR A 310 6.35 -22.34 13.49
CA TYR A 310 7.23 -23.12 12.61
C TYR A 310 7.64 -24.50 13.16
N ASN A 311 7.72 -24.66 14.48
CA ASN A 311 8.03 -25.95 15.12
C ASN A 311 6.78 -26.79 15.49
N PHE A 312 5.60 -26.49 14.95
CA PHE A 312 4.36 -27.18 15.30
C PHE A 312 4.41 -28.70 15.07
N ARG A 313 5.12 -29.18 14.04
CA ARG A 313 5.25 -30.63 13.75
C ARG A 313 5.96 -31.37 14.89
N GLU A 314 7.00 -30.76 15.46
CA GLU A 314 7.73 -31.31 16.61
C GLU A 314 6.86 -31.29 17.87
N LEU A 315 6.12 -30.19 18.09
CA LEU A 315 5.19 -30.04 19.21
C LEU A 315 4.03 -31.04 19.11
N ARG A 316 3.47 -31.22 17.92
CA ARG A 316 2.42 -32.20 17.64
C ARG A 316 2.87 -33.61 17.97
N ALA A 317 4.05 -34.02 17.49
CA ALA A 317 4.58 -35.36 17.78
C ALA A 317 4.75 -35.60 19.30
N HIS A 318 5.18 -34.59 20.05
CA HIS A 318 5.26 -34.68 21.51
C HIS A 318 3.89 -34.79 22.19
N LEU A 319 2.87 -34.08 21.68
CA LEU A 319 1.50 -34.13 22.20
C LEU A 319 0.81 -35.46 21.85
N GLU A 320 0.97 -35.96 20.62
CA GLU A 320 0.48 -37.28 20.20
C GLU A 320 1.10 -38.40 21.04
N ALA A 321 2.41 -38.32 21.33
CA ALA A 321 3.08 -39.25 22.25
C ALA A 321 2.54 -39.17 23.69
N ALA A 322 1.96 -38.03 24.08
CA ALA A 322 1.31 -37.81 25.37
C ALA A 322 -0.20 -38.13 25.36
N GLY A 323 -0.73 -38.68 24.25
CA GLY A 323 -2.11 -39.13 24.10
C GLY A 323 -3.09 -38.12 23.52
N ASP A 324 -2.62 -36.96 23.04
CA ASP A 324 -3.48 -35.98 22.38
C ASP A 324 -3.88 -36.45 20.97
N HIS A 325 -5.11 -36.10 20.55
CA HIS A 325 -5.64 -36.40 19.23
C HIS A 325 -5.98 -35.11 18.50
N PHE A 326 -5.66 -35.06 17.20
CA PHE A 326 -5.81 -33.87 16.36
C PHE A 326 -6.75 -34.14 15.20
N SER A 327 -7.60 -33.18 14.90
CA SER A 327 -8.61 -33.20 13.83
C SER A 327 -8.19 -32.41 12.58
N SER A 328 -7.24 -31.50 12.73
CA SER A 328 -6.65 -30.65 11.69
C SER A 328 -5.18 -30.99 11.48
N GLN A 329 -4.58 -30.42 10.43
CA GLN A 329 -3.13 -30.38 10.22
C GLN A 329 -2.55 -28.98 10.49
N SER A 330 -3.37 -28.07 11.03
CA SER A 330 -2.99 -26.69 11.34
C SER A 330 -2.10 -26.61 12.58
N ASP A 331 -1.16 -25.68 12.54
CA ASP A 331 -0.39 -25.22 13.70
C ASP A 331 -1.28 -24.63 14.81
N SER A 332 -2.44 -24.07 14.45
CA SER A 332 -3.41 -23.46 15.37
C SER A 332 -3.98 -24.47 16.37
N GLU A 333 -4.36 -25.67 15.92
CA GLU A 333 -4.87 -26.72 16.82
C GLU A 333 -3.78 -27.24 17.76
N VAL A 334 -2.54 -27.33 17.26
CA VAL A 334 -1.37 -27.68 18.08
C VAL A 334 -1.13 -26.64 19.17
N LEU A 335 -1.22 -25.36 18.84
CA LEU A 335 -1.07 -24.27 19.81
C LEU A 335 -2.15 -24.31 20.89
N LEU A 336 -3.41 -24.51 20.50
CA LEU A 336 -4.53 -24.63 21.43
C LEU A 336 -4.36 -25.84 22.37
N ALA A 337 -4.01 -27.02 21.82
CA ALA A 337 -3.75 -28.21 22.62
C ALA A 337 -2.57 -28.01 23.59
N LEU A 338 -1.51 -27.32 23.14
CA LEU A 338 -0.35 -27.01 23.98
C LEU A 338 -0.73 -26.10 25.15
N PHE A 339 -1.59 -25.09 24.91
CA PHE A 339 -2.12 -24.24 25.98
C PHE A 339 -3.01 -25.03 26.95
N CYS A 340 -3.93 -25.87 26.45
CA CYS A 340 -4.78 -26.70 27.31
C CYS A 340 -3.97 -27.62 28.26
N ARG A 341 -2.78 -28.06 27.84
CA ARG A 341 -1.91 -28.95 28.63
C ARG A 341 -0.97 -28.21 29.58
N TYR A 342 -0.37 -27.11 29.12
CA TYR A 342 0.71 -26.42 29.84
C TYR A 342 0.35 -25.02 30.34
N GLY A 343 -0.87 -24.54 30.10
CA GLY A 343 -1.25 -23.16 30.38
C GLY A 343 -0.40 -22.16 29.59
N ILE A 344 -0.23 -20.96 30.15
CA ILE A 344 0.54 -19.89 29.51
C ILE A 344 2.04 -20.19 29.38
N GLU A 345 2.56 -21.16 30.15
CA GLU A 345 3.94 -21.63 30.02
C GLU A 345 4.23 -22.30 28.66
N CYS A 346 3.19 -22.63 27.88
CA CYS A 346 3.32 -23.10 26.51
C CYS A 346 4.17 -22.17 25.62
N LEU A 347 4.15 -20.85 25.88
CA LEU A 347 4.86 -19.83 25.12
C LEU A 347 6.38 -20.09 25.05
N ASN A 348 6.97 -20.69 26.08
CA ASN A 348 8.40 -21.00 26.14
C ASN A 348 8.84 -22.09 25.16
N ARG A 349 7.89 -22.79 24.52
CA ARG A 349 8.14 -23.89 23.58
C ARG A 349 7.94 -23.47 22.12
N LEU A 350 7.41 -22.29 21.88
CA LEU A 350 7.03 -21.82 20.56
C LEU A 350 8.24 -21.23 19.82
N ASN A 351 8.46 -21.70 18.60
CA ASN A 351 9.29 -21.02 17.61
C ASN A 351 8.39 -20.63 16.44
N GLY A 352 8.12 -19.34 16.29
CA GLY A 352 7.09 -18.82 15.40
C GLY A 352 7.01 -17.31 15.42
N ILE A 353 6.14 -16.76 14.58
CA ILE A 353 5.74 -15.35 14.60
C ILE A 353 4.26 -15.31 14.95
N PHE A 354 3.84 -14.52 15.93
CA PHE A 354 2.47 -14.61 16.43
C PHE A 354 2.00 -13.44 17.30
N ALA A 355 0.71 -13.17 17.20
CA ALA A 355 -0.11 -12.54 18.22
C ALA A 355 -1.23 -13.52 18.57
N VAL A 356 -1.37 -13.88 19.85
CA VAL A 356 -2.35 -14.88 20.30
C VAL A 356 -3.11 -14.39 21.53
N VAL A 357 -4.40 -14.71 21.56
CA VAL A 357 -5.27 -14.50 22.72
C VAL A 357 -6.01 -15.79 23.04
N PHE A 358 -5.98 -16.19 24.31
CA PHE A 358 -6.75 -17.31 24.86
C PHE A 358 -7.77 -16.77 25.88
N TRP A 359 -9.02 -17.18 25.74
CA TRP A 359 -10.06 -17.01 26.74
C TRP A 359 -10.28 -18.33 27.47
N GLU A 360 -9.97 -18.37 28.76
CA GLU A 360 -10.22 -19.51 29.64
C GLU A 360 -11.51 -19.26 30.44
N ARG A 361 -12.53 -20.09 30.20
CA ARG A 361 -13.89 -19.88 30.73
C ARG A 361 -13.99 -20.14 32.23
N ASP A 362 -13.36 -21.21 32.71
CA ASP A 362 -13.43 -21.62 34.12
C ASP A 362 -12.88 -20.55 35.07
N THR A 363 -11.88 -19.81 34.62
CA THR A 363 -11.22 -18.78 35.40
C THR A 363 -11.59 -17.38 34.94
N GLU A 364 -12.42 -17.23 33.89
CA GLU A 364 -12.75 -15.95 33.26
C GLU A 364 -11.50 -15.10 32.96
N THR A 365 -10.47 -15.74 32.38
CA THR A 365 -9.17 -15.12 32.13
C THR A 365 -8.87 -14.99 30.66
N LEU A 366 -8.46 -13.80 30.26
CA LEU A 366 -7.96 -13.52 28.92
C LEU A 366 -6.43 -13.41 28.98
N TRP A 367 -5.75 -14.38 28.34
CA TRP A 367 -4.30 -14.41 28.19
C TRP A 367 -3.93 -13.82 26.84
N VAL A 368 -3.08 -12.80 26.82
CA VAL A 368 -2.60 -12.14 25.61
C VAL A 368 -1.10 -12.35 25.49
N ALA A 369 -0.59 -12.71 24.33
CA ALA A 369 0.84 -12.79 24.09
C ALA A 369 1.23 -12.34 22.67
N ARG A 370 2.39 -11.70 22.58
CA ARG A 370 3.05 -11.32 21.31
C ARG A 370 4.38 -12.06 21.21
N ASP A 371 4.77 -12.46 20.01
CA ASP A 371 5.98 -13.24 19.74
C ASP A 371 7.26 -12.56 20.24
N GLN A 372 8.30 -13.38 20.36
CA GLN A 372 9.60 -13.05 20.96
C GLN A 372 10.26 -11.79 20.36
N MET A 373 10.07 -11.59 19.06
CA MET A 373 10.69 -10.53 18.26
C MET A 373 9.70 -9.45 17.83
N GLY A 374 8.42 -9.58 18.17
CA GLY A 374 7.35 -8.64 17.84
C GLY A 374 7.05 -8.55 16.35
N VAL A 375 7.19 -9.65 15.60
CA VAL A 375 6.94 -9.68 14.16
C VAL A 375 5.48 -9.38 13.85
N LYS A 376 4.53 -10.03 14.55
CA LYS A 376 3.10 -9.73 14.37
C LYS A 376 2.69 -8.56 15.26
N PRO A 377 2.01 -7.53 14.74
CA PRO A 377 1.55 -6.40 15.55
C PRO A 377 0.39 -6.79 16.46
N LEU A 378 0.35 -6.17 17.65
CA LEU A 378 -0.76 -6.30 18.58
C LEU A 378 -0.90 -5.03 19.40
N TYR A 379 -2.05 -4.38 19.24
CA TYR A 379 -2.45 -3.16 19.94
C TYR A 379 -3.50 -3.48 21.00
N ILE A 380 -3.47 -2.75 22.10
CA ILE A 380 -4.39 -2.89 23.22
C ILE A 380 -4.93 -1.54 23.66
N HIS A 381 -6.14 -1.56 24.19
CA HIS A 381 -6.78 -0.47 24.91
C HIS A 381 -7.24 -1.01 26.26
N SER A 382 -7.06 -0.24 27.32
CA SER A 382 -7.43 -0.66 28.68
C SER A 382 -7.86 0.54 29.50
N ASN A 383 -9.16 0.81 29.62
CA ASN A 383 -9.75 1.88 30.44
C ASN A 383 -11.15 1.48 30.92
N ASP A 384 -11.61 2.06 32.03
CA ASP A 384 -13.00 1.99 32.50
C ASP A 384 -13.61 0.57 32.57
N GLY A 385 -12.82 -0.42 32.99
CA GLY A 385 -13.29 -1.81 33.07
C GLY A 385 -13.48 -2.49 31.71
N CYS A 386 -12.89 -1.92 30.65
CA CYS A 386 -12.82 -2.49 29.32
C CYS A 386 -11.37 -2.74 28.92
N PHE A 387 -11.09 -3.97 28.50
CA PHE A 387 -9.86 -4.31 27.80
C PHE A 387 -10.21 -4.73 26.37
N ALA A 388 -9.57 -4.13 25.38
CA ALA A 388 -9.72 -4.48 23.97
C ALA A 388 -8.36 -4.67 23.31
N PHE A 389 -8.30 -5.52 22.29
CA PHE A 389 -7.09 -5.78 21.52
C PHE A 389 -7.38 -5.89 20.03
N SER A 390 -6.40 -5.56 19.20
CA SER A 390 -6.50 -5.67 17.73
C SER A 390 -5.12 -5.85 17.10
N SER A 391 -5.03 -6.60 15.98
CA SER A 391 -3.80 -6.62 15.16
C SER A 391 -3.45 -5.26 14.57
N GLU A 392 -4.44 -4.41 14.31
CA GLU A 392 -4.27 -3.06 13.76
C GLU A 392 -5.02 -2.02 14.57
N MET A 393 -4.38 -0.88 14.80
CA MET A 393 -4.92 0.17 15.67
C MET A 393 -6.22 0.77 15.10
N LYS A 394 -6.40 0.80 13.77
CA LYS A 394 -7.66 1.18 13.13
C LYS A 394 -8.87 0.38 13.62
N GLY A 395 -8.71 -0.90 13.98
CA GLY A 395 -9.79 -1.72 14.55
C GLY A 395 -10.27 -1.21 15.91
N LEU A 396 -9.36 -0.67 16.74
CA LEU A 396 -9.71 -0.09 18.05
C LEU A 396 -10.29 1.32 17.92
N ILE A 397 -9.71 2.15 17.04
CA ILE A 397 -10.18 3.52 16.81
C ILE A 397 -11.58 3.51 16.19
N ARG A 398 -11.73 2.84 15.04
CA ARG A 398 -13.00 2.82 14.30
C ARG A 398 -14.05 1.94 14.96
N GLY A 399 -13.64 0.96 15.78
CA GLY A 399 -14.53 0.18 16.64
C GLY A 399 -15.09 0.95 17.84
N GLY A 400 -14.69 2.22 18.03
CA GLY A 400 -15.21 3.06 19.12
C GLY A 400 -14.66 2.70 20.49
N PHE A 401 -13.49 2.06 20.56
CA PHE A 401 -12.82 1.75 21.83
C PHE A 401 -12.04 2.92 22.39
N SER A 402 -11.49 3.77 21.51
CA SER A 402 -10.67 4.94 21.88
C SER A 402 -11.37 6.25 21.53
N LYS A 403 -11.08 7.30 22.30
CA LYS A 403 -11.47 8.69 21.99
C LYS A 403 -10.52 9.38 21.00
N THR A 404 -9.46 8.68 20.58
CA THR A 404 -8.44 9.14 19.63
C THR A 404 -7.74 10.44 20.08
N GLU A 405 -7.41 10.53 21.38
CA GLU A 405 -6.58 11.63 21.88
C GLU A 405 -5.11 11.43 21.51
N ILE A 406 -4.45 12.45 20.98
CA ILE A 406 -3.03 12.39 20.63
C ILE A 406 -2.16 12.34 21.90
N ASP A 407 -1.15 11.45 21.91
CA ASP A 407 -0.06 11.48 22.91
C ASP A 407 1.05 12.47 22.47
N PRO A 408 1.24 13.60 23.19
CA PRO A 408 2.33 14.54 22.91
C PRO A 408 3.71 13.88 22.89
N GLN A 409 3.96 12.88 23.75
CA GLN A 409 5.24 12.19 23.80
C GLN A 409 5.48 11.33 22.56
N ALA A 410 4.43 10.69 22.04
CA ALA A 410 4.52 9.96 20.79
C ALA A 410 4.76 10.89 19.59
N VAL A 411 4.19 12.10 19.58
CA VAL A 411 4.51 13.12 18.57
C VAL A 411 6.01 13.48 18.63
N LEU A 412 6.53 13.74 19.83
CA LEU A 412 7.95 14.05 20.03
C LEU A 412 8.84 12.89 19.59
N ALA A 413 8.46 11.65 19.88
CA ALA A 413 9.17 10.46 19.45
C ALA A 413 9.18 10.29 17.92
N HIS A 414 8.05 10.49 17.24
CA HIS A 414 7.99 10.45 15.78
C HIS A 414 8.82 11.55 15.11
N LEU A 415 9.02 12.70 15.75
CA LEU A 415 9.97 13.70 15.24
C LEU A 415 11.42 13.31 15.53
N GLY A 416 11.69 12.84 16.76
CA GLY A 416 13.04 12.56 17.26
C GLY A 416 13.65 11.30 16.65
N PHE A 417 12.89 10.21 16.61
CA PHE A 417 13.32 8.91 16.11
C PHE A 417 12.78 8.60 14.70
N LEU A 418 11.65 9.17 14.26
CA LEU A 418 10.85 8.73 13.10
C LEU A 418 9.94 7.52 13.38
N TRP A 419 9.90 7.04 14.63
CA TRP A 419 8.94 6.06 15.14
C TRP A 419 8.69 6.33 16.64
N SER A 420 7.77 5.60 17.26
CA SER A 420 7.52 5.66 18.71
C SER A 420 8.11 4.42 19.41
N PRO A 421 9.25 4.52 20.12
CA PRO A 421 9.83 3.40 20.85
C PRO A 421 8.95 2.94 22.03
N GLY A 422 8.90 1.63 22.28
CA GLY A 422 8.21 1.06 23.44
C GLY A 422 6.72 0.84 23.22
N ASP A 423 5.91 0.92 24.28
CA ASP A 423 4.48 0.59 24.24
C ASP A 423 3.60 1.72 23.70
N ARG A 424 4.12 2.95 23.59
CA ARG A 424 3.33 4.13 23.20
C ARG A 424 3.01 4.14 21.70
N THR A 425 1.79 4.54 21.37
CA THR A 425 1.36 4.88 20.00
C THR A 425 1.04 6.36 19.91
N ILE A 426 0.74 6.87 18.71
CA ILE A 426 0.28 8.25 18.54
C ILE A 426 -1.04 8.53 19.27
N VAL A 427 -1.81 7.49 19.60
CA VAL A 427 -3.06 7.59 20.36
C VAL A 427 -2.81 7.23 21.82
N ARG A 428 -3.14 8.14 22.73
CA ARG A 428 -2.79 8.10 24.16
C ARG A 428 -3.28 6.86 24.90
N ASP A 429 -4.48 6.39 24.61
CA ASP A 429 -5.12 5.26 25.28
C ASP A 429 -4.98 3.93 24.51
N ILE A 430 -4.18 3.91 23.44
CA ILE A 430 -3.83 2.70 22.70
C ILE A 430 -2.33 2.45 22.86
N LYS A 431 -2.01 1.23 23.29
CA LYS A 431 -0.64 0.77 23.52
C LYS A 431 -0.30 -0.43 22.66
N LYS A 432 0.97 -0.66 22.41
CA LYS A 432 1.52 -1.87 21.79
C LYS A 432 1.83 -2.89 22.87
N VAL A 433 1.51 -4.17 22.63
CA VAL A 433 2.10 -5.27 23.38
C VAL A 433 3.55 -5.41 22.92
N LEU A 434 4.51 -5.43 23.83
CA LEU A 434 5.94 -5.45 23.52
C LEU A 434 6.42 -6.86 23.07
N PRO A 435 7.55 -6.95 22.33
CA PRO A 435 8.12 -8.23 21.92
C PRO A 435 8.43 -9.15 23.10
N GLY A 436 7.91 -10.38 23.08
CA GLY A 436 8.08 -11.37 24.14
C GLY A 436 7.29 -11.06 25.42
N GLN A 437 6.27 -10.21 25.33
CA GLN A 437 5.40 -9.85 26.46
C GLN A 437 4.13 -10.70 26.47
N ALA A 438 3.67 -11.04 27.69
CA ALA A 438 2.37 -11.64 27.93
C ALA A 438 1.59 -10.85 29.00
N LEU A 439 0.26 -10.86 28.89
CA LEU A 439 -0.68 -10.19 29.77
C LEU A 439 -1.71 -11.19 30.31
N CYS A 440 -2.10 -11.01 31.56
CA CYS A 440 -3.24 -11.67 32.19
C CYS A 440 -4.30 -10.61 32.44
N VAL A 441 -5.48 -10.79 31.85
CA VAL A 441 -6.59 -9.85 31.93
C VAL A 441 -7.79 -10.55 32.55
N ARG A 442 -8.38 -9.93 33.57
CA ARG A 442 -9.64 -10.36 34.20
C ARG A 442 -10.53 -9.15 34.41
N ASN A 443 -11.85 -9.33 34.24
CA ASN A 443 -12.84 -8.27 34.46
C ASN A 443 -12.51 -6.95 33.74
N GLY A 444 -11.94 -7.01 32.53
CA GLY A 444 -11.55 -5.81 31.77
C GLY A 444 -10.29 -5.09 32.26
N HIS A 445 -9.52 -5.69 33.18
CA HIS A 445 -8.31 -5.09 33.73
C HIS A 445 -7.09 -5.99 33.55
N ILE A 446 -5.94 -5.39 33.25
CA ILE A 446 -4.65 -6.07 33.22
C ILE A 446 -4.21 -6.33 34.67
N GLU A 447 -4.28 -7.58 35.12
CA GLU A 447 -3.82 -7.97 36.46
C GLU A 447 -2.30 -8.21 36.50
N LYS A 448 -1.75 -8.73 35.41
CA LYS A 448 -0.33 -9.06 35.30
C LYS A 448 0.20 -8.78 33.90
N SER A 449 1.40 -8.24 33.85
CA SER A 449 2.19 -8.06 32.63
C SER A 449 3.62 -8.52 32.90
N TRP A 450 4.19 -9.36 32.03
CA TRP A 450 5.56 -9.83 32.16
C TRP A 450 6.17 -10.16 30.80
N PHE A 451 7.50 -10.22 30.74
CA PHE A 451 8.22 -10.76 29.58
C PHE A 451 8.45 -12.25 29.78
N TYR A 452 7.95 -13.07 28.87
CA TYR A 452 8.27 -14.50 28.81
C TYR A 452 9.52 -14.76 27.96
N TYR A 453 9.96 -13.78 27.17
CA TYR A 453 11.17 -13.87 26.36
C TYR A 453 12.00 -12.58 26.42
N GLU A 454 13.30 -12.76 26.66
CA GLU A 454 14.34 -11.75 26.56
C GLU A 454 15.42 -12.21 25.59
N LEU A 455 16.12 -11.26 24.96
CA LEU A 455 17.17 -11.61 24.00
C LEU A 455 18.32 -12.34 24.71
N PRO A 456 18.76 -13.50 24.20
CA PRO A 456 19.80 -14.32 24.83
C PRO A 456 21.20 -13.71 24.59
N ILE A 457 21.57 -12.72 25.41
CA ILE A 457 22.91 -12.11 25.37
C ILE A 457 23.80 -12.84 26.36
N SER A 458 24.78 -13.57 25.83
CA SER A 458 25.76 -14.28 26.63
C SER A 458 26.99 -14.54 25.77
N GLU A 459 27.84 -13.53 25.59
CA GLU A 459 29.07 -13.69 24.80
C GLU A 459 29.93 -14.79 25.42
N LYS A 460 30.27 -15.80 24.61
CA LYS A 460 31.13 -16.91 25.03
C LYS A 460 32.47 -16.82 24.31
N PRO A 461 33.60 -17.11 24.99
CA PRO A 461 34.88 -17.25 24.32
C PRO A 461 34.79 -18.25 23.16
N LEU A 462 35.48 -17.98 22.06
CA LEU A 462 35.54 -18.92 20.94
C LEU A 462 36.25 -20.21 21.38
N THR A 463 35.51 -21.31 21.34
CA THR A 463 36.04 -22.67 21.54
C THR A 463 36.37 -23.37 20.22
N LYS A 464 35.79 -22.89 19.12
CA LYS A 464 35.97 -23.40 17.76
C LYS A 464 36.79 -22.43 16.91
N THR A 465 37.29 -22.91 15.76
CA THR A 465 37.93 -22.01 14.78
C THR A 465 36.89 -21.11 14.11
N VAL A 466 37.32 -19.99 13.54
CA VAL A 466 36.41 -19.10 12.77
C VAL A 466 35.73 -19.85 11.63
N ALA A 467 36.42 -20.77 10.97
CA ALA A 467 35.86 -21.53 9.86
C ALA A 467 34.69 -22.42 10.34
N ASP A 468 34.88 -23.11 11.47
CA ASP A 468 33.82 -23.95 12.06
C ASP A 468 32.62 -23.08 12.52
N VAL A 469 32.88 -21.90 13.10
CA VAL A 469 31.81 -20.96 13.48
C VAL A 469 31.05 -20.45 12.26
N ALA A 470 31.74 -20.22 11.13
CA ALA A 470 31.10 -19.82 9.88
C ALA A 470 30.17 -20.93 9.36
N VAL A 471 30.57 -22.21 9.50
CA VAL A 471 29.71 -23.36 9.20
C VAL A 471 28.50 -23.40 10.13
N ASP A 472 28.70 -23.26 11.45
CA ASP A 472 27.59 -23.23 12.42
C ASP A 472 26.56 -22.13 12.07
N VAL A 473 27.04 -20.93 11.67
CA VAL A 473 26.17 -19.82 11.25
C VAL A 473 25.43 -20.17 9.97
N ALA A 474 26.10 -20.73 8.96
CA ALA A 474 25.44 -21.13 7.72
C ALA A 474 24.36 -22.20 7.95
N ASP A 475 24.65 -23.20 8.79
CA ASP A 475 23.71 -24.27 9.13
C ASP A 475 22.52 -23.75 9.95
N ALA A 476 22.75 -22.81 10.86
CA ALA A 476 21.67 -22.15 11.59
C ALA A 476 20.76 -21.34 10.66
N VAL A 477 21.31 -20.59 9.69
CA VAL A 477 20.53 -19.89 8.67
C VAL A 477 19.76 -20.87 7.77
N ARG A 478 20.40 -21.98 7.35
CA ARG A 478 19.73 -23.03 6.56
C ARG A 478 18.54 -23.62 7.33
N THR A 479 18.74 -23.98 8.59
CA THR A 479 17.69 -24.54 9.46
C THR A 479 16.54 -23.55 9.64
N ALA A 480 16.86 -22.28 9.85
CA ALA A 480 15.85 -21.23 9.98
C ALA A 480 15.02 -21.07 8.70
N VAL A 481 15.65 -21.11 7.52
CA VAL A 481 14.95 -21.08 6.24
C VAL A 481 14.06 -22.32 6.07
N GLN A 482 14.59 -23.52 6.32
CA GLN A 482 13.85 -24.78 6.22
C GLN A 482 12.56 -24.77 7.07
N ARG A 483 12.65 -24.31 8.32
CA ARG A 483 11.49 -24.18 9.22
C ARG A 483 10.42 -23.24 8.68
N GLN A 484 10.82 -22.13 8.07
CA GLN A 484 9.89 -21.12 7.56
C GLN A 484 9.39 -21.38 6.14
N LEU A 485 9.85 -22.45 5.48
CA LEU A 485 9.30 -22.95 4.20
C LEU A 485 8.04 -23.81 4.36
N VAL A 486 7.60 -24.09 5.58
CA VAL A 486 6.38 -24.88 5.83
C VAL A 486 5.15 -24.08 5.39
N SER A 487 4.52 -24.50 4.30
CA SER A 487 3.34 -23.84 3.73
C SER A 487 2.57 -24.81 2.83
N ASP A 488 1.23 -24.74 2.84
CA ASP A 488 0.36 -25.47 1.90
C ASP A 488 0.00 -24.62 0.66
N VAL A 489 0.48 -23.38 0.61
CA VAL A 489 0.25 -22.41 -0.46
C VAL A 489 1.57 -21.95 -1.11
N PRO A 490 1.54 -21.36 -2.32
CA PRO A 490 2.75 -20.87 -2.96
C PRO A 490 3.46 -19.78 -2.14
N LEU A 491 4.78 -19.95 -2.01
CA LEU A 491 5.67 -19.00 -1.35
C LEU A 491 6.76 -18.50 -2.31
N GLY A 492 7.25 -17.30 -2.04
CA GLY A 492 8.36 -16.66 -2.74
C GLY A 492 9.31 -15.96 -1.77
N SER A 493 10.17 -15.08 -2.27
CA SER A 493 11.09 -14.32 -1.42
C SER A 493 11.40 -12.92 -1.97
N PHE A 494 11.63 -11.97 -1.07
CA PHE A 494 12.24 -10.69 -1.43
C PHE A 494 13.69 -10.90 -1.87
N LEU A 495 14.12 -10.27 -2.97
CA LEU A 495 15.51 -10.31 -3.44
C LEU A 495 16.04 -8.92 -3.80
N SER A 496 16.71 -8.27 -2.84
CA SER A 496 17.39 -6.97 -3.05
C SER A 496 18.83 -7.11 -3.56
N GLY A 497 19.35 -8.34 -3.69
CA GLY A 497 20.76 -8.60 -3.97
C GLY A 497 21.72 -8.18 -2.85
N GLY A 498 21.21 -7.91 -1.64
CA GLY A 498 22.01 -7.73 -0.44
C GLY A 498 22.37 -9.09 0.18
N LEU A 499 23.36 -9.13 1.07
CA LEU A 499 23.80 -10.38 1.73
C LEU A 499 22.62 -11.14 2.36
N ASP A 500 21.76 -10.44 3.10
CA ASP A 500 20.71 -11.06 3.90
C ASP A 500 19.66 -11.76 3.05
N SER A 501 19.03 -11.03 2.12
CA SER A 501 18.03 -11.59 1.19
C SER A 501 18.65 -12.68 0.31
N SER A 502 19.88 -12.48 -0.16
CA SER A 502 20.58 -13.48 -0.98
C SER A 502 20.87 -14.77 -0.20
N ALA A 503 21.17 -14.68 1.10
CA ALA A 503 21.40 -15.86 1.94
C ALA A 503 20.11 -16.67 2.14
N ILE A 504 18.98 -15.98 2.35
CA ILE A 504 17.67 -16.61 2.42
C ILE A 504 17.34 -17.33 1.10
N VAL A 505 17.48 -16.62 -0.04
CA VAL A 505 17.20 -17.19 -1.36
C VAL A 505 18.14 -18.35 -1.69
N ALA A 506 19.42 -18.31 -1.28
CA ALA A 506 20.36 -19.39 -1.52
C ALA A 506 19.90 -20.72 -0.89
N PHE A 507 19.46 -20.69 0.37
CA PHE A 507 18.97 -21.90 1.02
C PHE A 507 17.54 -22.25 0.60
N ALA A 508 16.66 -21.26 0.43
CA ALA A 508 15.29 -21.51 -0.02
C ALA A 508 15.26 -22.15 -1.42
N ALA A 509 16.10 -21.67 -2.34
CA ALA A 509 16.22 -22.24 -3.68
C ALA A 509 16.75 -23.68 -3.64
N GLN A 510 17.67 -24.01 -2.72
CA GLN A 510 18.17 -25.38 -2.55
C GLN A 510 17.06 -26.34 -2.10
N GLU A 511 16.27 -25.94 -1.09
CA GLU A 511 15.17 -26.75 -0.56
C GLU A 511 13.99 -26.89 -1.54
N MET A 512 13.82 -25.91 -2.43
CA MET A 512 12.71 -25.88 -3.39
C MET A 512 13.04 -26.53 -4.74
N ARG A 513 14.29 -26.97 -5.00
CA ARG A 513 14.73 -27.49 -6.32
C ARG A 513 13.79 -28.54 -6.91
N ASP A 514 13.25 -29.43 -6.08
CA ASP A 514 12.37 -30.52 -6.52
C ASP A 514 10.90 -30.10 -6.69
N LYS A 515 10.52 -28.93 -6.13
CA LYS A 515 9.15 -28.39 -6.14
C LYS A 515 8.91 -27.33 -7.21
N GLY A 516 9.98 -26.80 -7.81
CA GLY A 516 9.93 -25.77 -8.83
C GLY A 516 10.93 -24.65 -8.57
N ARG A 517 11.02 -23.70 -9.50
CA ARG A 517 11.89 -22.53 -9.33
C ARG A 517 11.26 -21.57 -8.33
N LEU A 518 12.06 -21.12 -7.37
CA LEU A 518 11.61 -20.13 -6.39
C LEU A 518 11.32 -18.82 -7.12
N GLN A 519 10.15 -18.23 -6.86
CA GLN A 519 9.81 -16.90 -7.35
C GLN A 519 10.32 -15.84 -6.38
N CYS A 520 11.14 -14.94 -6.90
CA CYS A 520 11.74 -13.83 -6.16
C CYS A 520 11.22 -12.49 -6.68
N PHE A 521 11.08 -11.53 -5.79
CA PHE A 521 10.51 -10.23 -6.09
C PHE A 521 11.44 -9.10 -5.68
N SER A 522 11.58 -8.10 -6.55
CA SER A 522 12.37 -6.89 -6.32
C SER A 522 11.65 -5.67 -6.88
N ILE A 523 12.17 -4.50 -6.54
CA ILE A 523 11.71 -3.22 -7.06
C ILE A 523 12.83 -2.55 -7.87
N ARG A 524 12.44 -1.78 -8.88
CA ARG A 524 13.30 -0.84 -9.60
C ARG A 524 12.70 0.55 -9.46
N VAL A 525 13.49 1.48 -8.93
CA VAL A 525 13.11 2.89 -8.92
C VAL A 525 13.67 3.55 -10.18
N ASP A 526 12.79 4.14 -11.00
CA ASP A 526 13.19 4.75 -12.26
C ASP A 526 13.95 6.08 -11.99
N ASN A 527 15.26 6.02 -12.21
CA ASN A 527 16.27 6.94 -11.67
C ASN A 527 16.41 8.29 -12.40
N GLY A 528 15.31 8.94 -12.80
CA GLY A 528 15.36 10.22 -13.51
C GLY A 528 16.06 11.36 -12.73
N SER A 529 16.11 11.27 -11.39
CA SER A 529 16.54 12.35 -10.49
C SER A 529 17.50 11.92 -9.36
N THR A 530 17.74 10.62 -9.16
CA THR A 530 18.54 10.03 -8.05
C THR A 530 20.05 9.97 -8.30
N ALA A 531 20.51 10.09 -9.54
CA ALA A 531 21.95 10.08 -9.87
C ALA A 531 22.74 11.20 -9.15
N ASN A 532 22.05 12.28 -8.74
CA ASN A 532 22.65 13.41 -8.02
C ASN A 532 22.77 13.19 -6.50
N GLU A 533 22.15 12.16 -5.91
CA GLU A 533 22.15 11.91 -4.45
C GLU A 533 22.97 10.67 -4.03
N GLY A 534 23.58 9.95 -4.98
CA GLY A 534 24.59 8.92 -4.69
C GLY A 534 24.05 7.57 -4.21
N PHE A 535 22.78 7.26 -4.45
CA PHE A 535 22.21 5.93 -4.21
C PHE A 535 22.57 4.98 -5.36
N ALA A 536 23.05 3.78 -5.04
CA ALA A 536 23.34 2.76 -6.05
C ALA A 536 22.07 1.94 -6.33
N ASP A 537 21.90 1.54 -7.59
CA ASP A 537 20.83 0.63 -8.00
C ASP A 537 21.11 -0.77 -7.44
N ASP A 538 20.17 -1.30 -6.65
CA ASP A 538 20.24 -2.63 -6.04
C ASP A 538 19.90 -3.74 -7.05
N LEU A 539 19.13 -3.40 -8.10
CA LEU A 539 18.63 -4.37 -9.08
C LEU A 539 19.74 -5.16 -9.81
N PRO A 540 20.87 -4.57 -10.25
CA PRO A 540 21.97 -5.33 -10.85
C PRO A 540 22.57 -6.40 -9.93
N TYR A 541 22.52 -6.22 -8.60
CA TYR A 541 22.94 -7.25 -7.66
C TYR A 541 21.87 -8.35 -7.54
N ALA A 542 20.58 -7.98 -7.46
CA ALA A 542 19.48 -8.93 -7.44
C ALA A 542 19.48 -9.83 -8.69
N GLN A 543 19.68 -9.25 -9.88
CA GLN A 543 19.78 -10.00 -11.14
C GLN A 543 20.96 -10.97 -11.18
N ARG A 544 22.12 -10.58 -10.63
CA ARG A 544 23.28 -11.46 -10.52
C ARG A 544 23.00 -12.65 -9.61
N VAL A 545 22.38 -12.41 -8.46
CA VAL A 545 22.00 -13.46 -7.51
C VAL A 545 20.96 -14.39 -8.13
N ALA A 546 19.94 -13.82 -8.79
CA ALA A 546 18.91 -14.61 -9.45
C ALA A 546 19.49 -15.54 -10.52
N LYS A 547 20.41 -15.04 -11.34
CA LYS A 547 21.13 -15.83 -12.34
C LYS A 547 22.04 -16.90 -11.71
N HIS A 548 22.74 -16.57 -10.62
CA HIS A 548 23.64 -17.49 -9.91
C HIS A 548 22.89 -18.65 -9.25
N LEU A 549 21.72 -18.37 -8.66
CA LEU A 549 20.92 -19.35 -7.94
C LEU A 549 19.84 -20.04 -8.80
N ASP A 550 19.70 -19.62 -10.05
CA ASP A 550 18.70 -20.11 -11.01
C ASP A 550 17.24 -19.98 -10.53
N VAL A 551 16.91 -18.79 -10.01
CA VAL A 551 15.56 -18.43 -9.54
C VAL A 551 14.87 -17.44 -10.46
N ASP A 552 13.54 -17.39 -10.44
CA ASP A 552 12.76 -16.43 -11.20
C ASP A 552 12.74 -15.09 -10.48
N LEU A 553 13.07 -13.99 -11.17
CA LEU A 553 13.09 -12.65 -10.60
C LEU A 553 12.06 -11.75 -11.28
N HIS A 554 11.03 -11.38 -10.53
CA HIS A 554 9.99 -10.44 -10.92
C HIS A 554 10.33 -9.06 -10.36
N VAL A 555 10.22 -8.03 -11.19
CA VAL A 555 10.65 -6.67 -10.83
C VAL A 555 9.50 -5.69 -11.07
N VAL A 556 9.04 -5.03 -10.01
CA VAL A 556 8.09 -3.91 -10.14
C VAL A 556 8.87 -2.63 -10.44
N GLY A 557 8.49 -1.91 -11.50
CA GLY A 557 9.05 -0.61 -11.84
C GLY A 557 8.21 0.50 -11.23
N VAL A 558 8.83 1.39 -10.46
CA VAL A 558 8.16 2.55 -9.85
C VAL A 558 8.94 3.84 -10.16
N GLY A 559 8.23 4.89 -10.57
CA GLY A 559 8.76 6.24 -10.63
C GLY A 559 8.32 7.09 -9.43
N ASP A 560 8.43 8.41 -9.58
CA ASP A 560 8.01 9.39 -8.57
C ASP A 560 6.51 9.26 -8.21
N GLU A 561 5.69 8.70 -9.10
CA GLU A 561 4.26 8.42 -8.86
C GLU A 561 3.97 7.48 -7.71
N MET A 562 4.97 6.73 -7.23
CA MET A 562 4.81 5.92 -6.02
C MET A 562 4.31 6.75 -4.83
N MET A 563 4.73 8.02 -4.76
CA MET A 563 4.38 8.92 -3.66
C MET A 563 2.92 9.41 -3.69
N ASP A 564 2.18 9.16 -4.78
CA ASP A 564 0.73 9.42 -4.81
C ASP A 564 -0.02 8.52 -3.82
N ARG A 565 0.57 7.37 -3.46
CA ARG A 565 0.03 6.44 -2.46
C ARG A 565 0.47 6.77 -1.03
N LEU A 566 1.10 7.92 -0.81
CA LEU A 566 1.50 8.33 0.54
C LEU A 566 0.33 8.36 1.54
N PRO A 567 -0.87 8.89 1.21
CA PRO A 567 -2.02 8.81 2.12
C PRO A 567 -2.40 7.36 2.46
N GLU A 568 -2.39 6.47 1.48
CA GLU A 568 -2.68 5.05 1.69
C GLU A 568 -1.62 4.39 2.57
N MET A 569 -0.33 4.69 2.37
CA MET A 569 0.74 4.20 3.22
C MET A 569 0.50 4.56 4.69
N VAL A 570 0.18 5.83 4.97
CA VAL A 570 -0.08 6.31 6.33
C VAL A 570 -1.28 5.61 6.96
N TYR A 571 -2.33 5.36 6.18
CA TYR A 571 -3.49 4.59 6.63
C TYR A 571 -3.12 3.15 6.97
N LEU A 572 -2.41 2.47 6.06
CA LEU A 572 -2.06 1.06 6.24
C LEU A 572 -1.16 0.86 7.45
N LEU A 573 -0.21 1.77 7.70
CA LEU A 573 0.71 1.71 8.84
C LEU A 573 0.06 1.93 10.20
N ASP A 574 -1.16 2.47 10.26
CA ASP A 574 -1.81 3.02 11.46
C ASP A 574 -1.01 4.08 12.25
N GLU A 575 0.26 4.30 11.97
CA GLU A 575 1.11 5.25 12.68
C GLU A 575 1.78 6.16 11.64
N PRO A 576 2.06 7.43 11.97
CA PRO A 576 2.60 8.43 11.04
C PRO A 576 4.11 8.23 10.78
N THR A 577 4.51 7.00 10.46
CA THR A 577 5.91 6.61 10.21
C THR A 577 6.37 7.14 8.84
N PRO A 578 7.37 8.05 8.79
CA PRO A 578 7.81 8.68 7.55
C PRO A 578 8.93 7.88 6.88
N ASP A 579 8.64 6.64 6.46
CA ASP A 579 9.58 5.80 5.70
C ASP A 579 9.00 5.33 4.35
N PRO A 580 9.54 5.81 3.21
CA PRO A 580 9.13 5.37 1.88
C PRO A 580 9.43 3.89 1.58
N ALA A 581 10.28 3.22 2.38
CA ALA A 581 10.50 1.78 2.26
C ALA A 581 9.21 0.96 2.45
N ALA A 582 8.24 1.49 3.20
CA ALA A 582 6.93 0.88 3.33
C ALA A 582 6.19 0.77 1.99
N LEU A 583 6.27 1.81 1.13
CA LEU A 583 5.71 1.74 -0.22
C LEU A 583 6.44 0.69 -1.08
N ASN A 584 7.76 0.55 -0.95
CA ASN A 584 8.50 -0.49 -1.66
C ASN A 584 7.99 -1.89 -1.25
N ALA A 585 7.79 -2.13 0.05
CA ALA A 585 7.23 -3.38 0.54
C ALA A 585 5.81 -3.62 0.01
N LEU A 586 4.98 -2.57 -0.08
CA LEU A 586 3.63 -2.63 -0.64
C LEU A 586 3.65 -3.06 -2.10
N PHE A 587 4.37 -2.35 -2.97
CA PHE A 587 4.41 -2.66 -4.40
C PHE A 587 5.02 -4.03 -4.71
N ILE A 588 6.03 -4.46 -3.95
CA ILE A 588 6.59 -5.80 -4.08
C ILE A 588 5.57 -6.86 -3.68
N SER A 589 4.85 -6.65 -2.58
CA SER A 589 3.84 -7.60 -2.08
C SER A 589 2.62 -7.66 -3.00
N GLU A 590 2.20 -6.54 -3.59
CA GLU A 590 1.17 -6.52 -4.63
C GLU A 590 1.58 -7.35 -5.85
N LEU A 591 2.81 -7.18 -6.33
CA LEU A 591 3.32 -7.98 -7.45
C LEU A 591 3.37 -9.47 -7.07
N ALA A 592 3.78 -9.81 -5.85
CA ALA A 592 3.79 -11.20 -5.38
C ALA A 592 2.38 -11.79 -5.33
N SER A 593 1.41 -11.07 -4.75
CA SER A 593 0.00 -11.46 -4.68
C SER A 593 -0.60 -11.68 -6.08
N GLN A 594 -0.31 -10.79 -7.04
CA GLN A 594 -0.71 -10.92 -8.44
C GLN A 594 -0.12 -12.16 -9.13
N ASN A 595 1.03 -12.66 -8.67
CA ASN A 595 1.64 -13.91 -9.14
C ASN A 595 1.18 -15.14 -8.32
N GLY A 596 0.14 -15.00 -7.48
CA GLY A 596 -0.43 -16.08 -6.68
C GLY A 596 0.41 -16.49 -5.46
N ILE A 597 1.38 -15.66 -5.06
CA ILE A 597 2.19 -15.90 -3.87
C ILE A 597 1.46 -15.37 -2.63
N LYS A 598 1.26 -16.23 -1.64
CA LYS A 598 0.65 -15.88 -0.35
C LYS A 598 1.68 -15.70 0.78
N VAL A 599 2.92 -16.11 0.58
CA VAL A 599 4.00 -16.03 1.57
C VAL A 599 5.29 -15.52 0.93
N LEU A 600 5.95 -14.53 1.55
CA LEU A 600 7.27 -14.05 1.16
C LEU A 600 8.29 -14.21 2.29
N LEU A 601 9.46 -14.76 1.97
CA LEU A 601 10.61 -14.75 2.88
C LEU A 601 11.38 -13.42 2.76
N SER A 602 11.64 -12.77 3.88
CA SER A 602 12.41 -11.52 3.99
C SER A 602 13.78 -11.73 4.65
N GLY A 603 14.77 -10.93 4.24
CA GLY A 603 16.08 -10.87 4.89
C GLY A 603 16.15 -9.96 6.11
N ALA A 604 15.01 -9.48 6.64
CA ALA A 604 14.99 -8.62 7.83
C ALA A 604 15.60 -9.34 9.06
N GLY A 605 16.31 -8.59 9.91
CA GLY A 605 16.98 -9.10 11.11
C GLY A 605 18.48 -9.36 10.96
N GLY A 606 18.98 -9.56 9.74
CA GLY A 606 20.41 -9.85 9.51
C GLY A 606 21.33 -8.69 9.93
N ASP A 607 20.91 -7.45 9.71
CA ASP A 607 21.63 -6.27 10.19
C ASP A 607 21.64 -6.15 11.72
N ASP A 608 20.52 -6.53 12.35
CA ASP A 608 20.19 -6.30 13.76
C ASP A 608 20.84 -7.32 14.70
N ILE A 609 21.18 -8.52 14.20
CA ILE A 609 21.88 -9.55 14.99
C ILE A 609 23.36 -9.72 14.61
N PHE A 610 23.78 -9.32 13.39
CA PHE A 610 25.16 -9.50 12.90
C PHE A 610 25.93 -8.20 12.62
N THR A 611 25.43 -7.02 12.99
CA THR A 611 26.09 -5.70 12.80
C THR A 611 26.07 -5.16 11.37
N GLY A 612 24.93 -4.63 10.95
CA GLY A 612 24.73 -4.11 9.61
C GLY A 612 24.65 -2.60 9.43
N TYR A 613 24.50 -1.82 10.49
CA TYR A 613 24.19 -0.40 10.40
C TYR A 613 25.41 0.48 10.65
N ARG A 614 25.37 1.70 10.08
CA ARG A 614 26.47 2.67 10.22
C ARG A 614 26.77 3.04 11.67
N ARG A 615 25.75 2.99 12.55
CA ARG A 615 25.85 3.28 13.99
C ARG A 615 26.69 2.26 14.75
N HIS A 616 26.78 1.00 14.30
CA HIS A 616 27.66 0.00 14.94
C HIS A 616 29.13 0.40 14.86
N PHE A 617 29.54 1.00 13.75
CA PHE A 617 30.91 1.51 13.59
C PHE A 617 31.18 2.75 14.45
N ALA A 618 30.14 3.46 14.92
CA ALA A 618 30.31 4.58 15.84
C ALA A 618 30.76 4.11 17.24
N LEU A 619 30.56 2.83 17.60
CA LEU A 619 31.06 2.26 18.86
C LEU A 619 32.59 2.31 19.00
N ALA A 620 33.33 2.35 17.88
CA ALA A 620 34.77 2.56 17.95
C ALA A 620 35.12 3.92 18.60
N GLN A 621 34.22 4.91 18.51
CA GLN A 621 34.35 6.23 19.12
C GLN A 621 34.03 6.19 20.63
N GLU A 622 33.15 5.29 21.08
CA GLU A 622 32.80 5.14 22.51
C GLU A 622 34.00 4.83 23.40
N ARG A 623 35.00 4.12 22.89
CA ARG A 623 36.25 3.85 23.63
C ARG A 623 36.98 5.16 23.99
N TRP A 624 36.89 6.18 23.15
CA TRP A 624 37.49 7.49 23.37
C TRP A 624 36.67 8.30 24.37
N TRP A 625 35.33 8.24 24.28
CA TRP A 625 34.44 8.90 25.24
C TRP A 625 34.55 8.33 26.65
N GLY A 626 34.63 7.00 26.77
CA GLY A 626 34.81 6.32 28.05
C GLY A 626 36.11 6.68 28.77
N GLY A 627 37.20 6.93 28.03
CA GLY A 627 38.48 7.35 28.59
C GLY A 627 38.57 8.84 28.96
N MET A 628 37.59 9.66 28.57
CA MET A 628 37.65 11.11 28.73
C MET A 628 36.87 11.59 29.99
N PRO A 629 37.46 12.43 30.86
CA PRO A 629 36.77 13.00 32.01
C PRO A 629 35.54 13.82 31.60
N ARG A 630 34.46 13.74 32.39
CA ARG A 630 33.17 14.42 32.13
C ARG A 630 33.32 15.93 31.85
N PRO A 631 34.15 16.72 32.57
CA PRO A 631 34.28 18.15 32.30
C PRO A 631 34.76 18.45 30.87
N LEU A 632 35.71 17.67 30.35
CA LEU A 632 36.21 17.84 28.97
C LEU A 632 35.13 17.47 27.94
N ARG A 633 34.38 16.39 28.21
CA ARG A 633 33.23 16.00 27.38
C ARG A 633 32.14 17.09 27.35
N SER A 634 31.86 17.72 28.49
CA SER A 634 30.91 18.84 28.57
C SER A 634 31.38 20.08 27.80
N VAL A 635 32.69 20.36 27.78
CA VAL A 635 33.24 21.45 26.94
C VAL A 635 33.07 21.12 25.45
N LEU A 636 33.38 19.88 25.04
CA LEU A 636 33.17 19.44 23.65
C LEU A 636 31.70 19.52 23.25
N ALA A 637 30.78 19.04 24.10
CA ALA A 637 29.34 19.12 23.88
C ALA A 637 28.87 20.57 23.69
N ARG A 638 29.28 21.49 24.58
CA ARG A 638 28.96 22.92 24.45
C ARG A 638 29.57 23.58 23.21
N SER A 639 30.75 23.15 22.80
CA SER A 639 31.42 23.66 21.60
C SER A 639 30.81 23.14 20.29
N SER A 640 29.97 22.09 20.36
CA SER A 640 29.38 21.47 19.16
C SER A 640 28.49 22.43 18.35
N SER A 641 27.88 23.42 19.01
CA SER A 641 27.07 24.47 18.39
C SER A 641 27.88 25.54 17.68
N LEU A 642 29.19 25.66 17.97
CA LEU A 642 30.11 26.60 17.34
C LEU A 642 30.73 26.04 16.06
N LEU A 643 30.59 24.73 15.81
CA LEU A 643 31.12 24.10 14.61
C LEU A 643 30.27 24.48 13.38
N PRO A 644 30.88 24.98 12.30
CA PRO A 644 30.14 25.36 11.10
C PRO A 644 29.37 24.16 10.53
N ALA A 645 28.07 24.29 10.27
CA ALA A 645 27.29 23.22 9.64
C ALA A 645 27.61 23.02 8.13
N SER A 646 28.42 23.91 7.55
CA SER A 646 28.70 23.96 6.11
C SER A 646 29.57 22.81 5.60
N SER A 647 30.51 22.27 6.39
CA SER A 647 31.37 21.17 5.95
C SER A 647 30.87 19.78 6.41
N PRO A 648 30.98 18.72 5.58
CA PRO A 648 30.60 17.36 5.98
C PRO A 648 31.38 16.82 7.20
N LEU A 649 32.64 17.22 7.35
CA LEU A 649 33.49 16.79 8.47
C LEU A 649 33.08 17.48 9.78
N SER A 650 32.83 18.78 9.74
CA SER A 650 32.34 19.53 10.91
C SER A 650 30.95 19.09 11.35
N ARG A 651 30.04 18.72 10.42
CA ARG A 651 28.75 18.09 10.77
C ARG A 651 28.94 16.77 11.52
N ARG A 652 29.86 15.91 11.05
CA ARG A 652 30.17 14.63 11.71
C ARG A 652 30.78 14.83 13.10
N LEU A 653 31.72 15.75 13.24
CA LEU A 653 32.34 16.08 14.54
C LEU A 653 31.33 16.74 15.49
N GLY A 654 30.51 17.66 14.98
CA GLY A 654 29.42 18.27 15.74
C GLY A 654 28.45 17.24 16.30
N LYS A 655 28.02 16.27 15.48
CA LYS A 655 27.15 15.17 15.93
C LYS A 655 27.84 14.29 16.99
N ALA A 656 29.12 13.97 16.80
CA ALA A 656 29.89 13.14 17.75
C ALA A 656 30.12 13.84 19.10
N PHE A 657 30.33 15.16 19.11
CA PHE A 657 30.61 15.92 20.33
C PHE A 657 29.36 16.26 21.12
N ARG A 658 28.22 16.46 20.44
CA ARG A 658 26.96 16.97 21.01
C ARG A 658 26.45 16.18 22.20
N TYR A 659 26.60 14.86 22.15
CA TYR A 659 26.14 13.96 23.21
C TYR A 659 27.28 13.39 24.05
N ALA A 660 28.50 13.90 23.91
CA ALA A 660 29.66 13.33 24.58
C ALA A 660 29.52 13.34 26.11
N ASP A 661 28.81 14.30 26.69
CA ASP A 661 28.64 14.45 28.14
C ASP A 661 27.48 13.64 28.74
N LEU A 662 26.65 13.00 27.91
CA LEU A 662 25.61 12.08 28.37
C LEU A 662 26.21 10.83 29.04
N PRO A 663 25.44 10.15 29.91
CA PRO A 663 25.74 8.79 30.37
C PRO A 663 25.96 7.82 29.20
N ALA A 664 26.67 6.72 29.44
CA ALA A 664 27.03 5.78 28.37
C ALA A 664 25.81 5.24 27.61
N ASP A 665 24.78 4.80 28.33
CA ASP A 665 23.56 4.24 27.72
C ASP A 665 22.78 5.29 26.92
N ASP A 666 22.65 6.51 27.45
CA ASP A 666 21.99 7.62 26.74
C ASP A 666 22.77 8.04 25.48
N ARG A 667 24.11 7.91 25.45
CA ARG A 667 24.89 8.10 24.22
C ARG A 667 24.55 7.03 23.18
N LEU A 668 24.43 5.77 23.58
CA LEU A 668 24.03 4.69 22.67
C LEU A 668 22.64 4.94 22.10
N ILE A 669 21.68 5.35 22.94
CA ILE A 669 20.32 5.71 22.52
C ILE A 669 20.34 6.90 21.55
N SER A 670 21.19 7.90 21.77
CA SER A 670 21.30 9.07 20.89
C SER A 670 21.71 8.73 19.45
N TYR A 671 22.31 7.56 19.19
CA TYR A 671 22.62 7.11 17.82
C TYR A 671 21.39 6.73 16.99
N PHE A 672 20.24 6.59 17.63
CA PHE A 672 18.95 6.36 16.97
C PHE A 672 18.22 7.67 16.65
N LEU A 673 18.60 8.79 17.26
CA LEU A 673 17.97 10.07 16.98
C LEU A 673 18.24 10.53 15.54
N TRP A 674 17.13 10.81 14.86
CA TRP A 674 17.07 11.57 13.62
C TRP A 674 17.13 13.06 13.90
N LEU A 675 16.17 13.58 14.68
CA LEU A 675 16.08 14.98 15.07
C LEU A 675 16.39 15.15 16.55
N GLU A 676 17.01 16.28 16.88
CA GLU A 676 17.38 16.56 18.26
C GLU A 676 16.14 16.93 19.10
N PRO A 677 16.06 16.51 20.38
CA PRO A 677 14.89 16.77 21.21
C PRO A 677 14.52 18.26 21.29
N ASP A 678 15.50 19.15 21.44
CA ASP A 678 15.27 20.60 21.50
C ASP A 678 14.73 21.17 20.19
N GLN A 679 15.19 20.64 19.05
CA GLN A 679 14.70 21.03 17.72
C GLN A 679 13.29 20.51 17.50
N ALA A 680 13.03 19.25 17.85
CA ALA A 680 11.71 18.64 17.79
C ALA A 680 10.71 19.42 18.67
N TYR A 681 11.09 19.71 19.91
CA TYR A 681 10.32 20.54 20.85
C TYR A 681 10.05 21.95 20.27
N GLY A 682 11.05 22.55 19.61
CA GLY A 682 10.95 23.83 18.93
C GLY A 682 9.96 23.87 17.75
N LEU A 683 9.52 22.72 17.24
CA LEU A 683 8.52 22.61 16.16
C LEU A 683 7.08 22.44 16.67
N LEU A 684 6.89 22.03 17.93
CA LEU A 684 5.57 21.76 18.48
C LEU A 684 4.80 23.04 18.79
N ALA A 685 3.47 23.01 18.81
CA ALA A 685 2.65 24.14 19.23
C ALA A 685 2.82 24.41 20.75
N PRO A 686 2.68 25.67 21.22
CA PRO A 686 2.86 26.01 22.64
C PRO A 686 1.99 25.20 23.61
N ASP A 687 0.77 24.85 23.22
CA ASP A 687 -0.16 24.09 24.07
C ASP A 687 0.25 22.63 24.22
N LEU A 688 0.72 22.02 23.13
CA LEU A 688 1.24 20.65 23.16
C LEU A 688 2.55 20.58 23.95
N ARG A 689 3.43 21.58 23.80
CA ARG A 689 4.66 21.72 24.61
C ARG A 689 4.38 21.74 26.11
N ARG A 690 3.32 22.41 26.55
CA ARG A 690 2.92 22.46 27.95
C ARG A 690 2.44 21.12 28.50
N GLN A 691 1.94 20.23 27.62
CA GLN A 691 1.52 18.87 28.00
C GLN A 691 2.69 17.88 28.05
N LEU A 692 3.82 18.20 27.40
CA LEU A 692 5.06 17.48 27.61
C LEU A 692 5.54 17.79 29.03
N ALA A 693 5.14 16.95 29.99
CA ALA A 693 5.79 16.87 31.29
C ALA A 693 7.29 16.59 31.10
N ALA A 694 8.08 16.63 32.19
CA ALA A 694 9.49 16.24 32.19
C ALA A 694 9.72 14.72 31.92
N ASP A 695 8.89 14.13 31.08
CA ASP A 695 8.98 12.76 30.60
C ASP A 695 10.15 12.66 29.62
N ASP A 696 10.91 11.58 29.77
CA ASP A 696 12.18 11.40 29.09
C ASP A 696 12.00 10.59 27.81
N LEU A 697 12.29 11.21 26.67
CA LEU A 697 12.26 10.59 25.34
C LEU A 697 13.08 9.27 25.28
N PHE A 698 14.11 9.13 26.10
CA PHE A 698 14.97 7.94 26.14
C PHE A 698 14.46 6.84 27.08
N ALA A 699 13.44 7.10 27.90
CA ALA A 699 12.98 6.17 28.94
C ALA A 699 12.69 4.75 28.44
N PRO A 700 11.95 4.52 27.33
CA PRO A 700 11.63 3.16 26.88
C PRO A 700 12.87 2.34 26.51
N MET A 701 13.84 3.01 25.87
CA MET A 701 15.10 2.38 25.48
C MET A 701 16.01 2.17 26.70
N ARG A 702 16.03 3.10 27.66
CA ARG A 702 16.78 2.95 28.91
C ARG A 702 16.26 1.80 29.78
N GLU A 703 14.94 1.62 29.85
CA GLU A 703 14.31 0.48 30.53
C GLU A 703 14.66 -0.86 29.88
N THR A 704 14.85 -0.88 28.56
CA THR A 704 15.34 -2.08 27.88
C THR A 704 16.79 -2.39 28.25
N LEU A 705 17.64 -1.37 28.31
CA LEU A 705 19.05 -1.54 28.70
C LEU A 705 19.23 -1.93 30.17
N SER A 706 18.36 -1.47 31.08
CA SER A 706 18.46 -1.79 32.50
C SER A 706 18.19 -3.27 32.83
N ARG A 707 17.53 -4.00 31.92
CA ARG A 707 17.27 -5.44 32.03
C ARG A 707 18.41 -6.31 31.52
N LEU A 708 19.38 -5.73 30.82
CA LEU A 708 20.50 -6.48 30.28
C LEU A 708 21.48 -6.93 31.37
N PRO A 709 22.21 -8.04 31.17
CA PRO A 709 23.30 -8.45 32.04
C PRO A 709 24.32 -7.32 32.24
N SER A 710 24.90 -7.23 33.44
CA SER A 710 25.87 -6.17 33.77
C SER A 710 27.15 -6.21 32.94
N ASP A 711 27.48 -7.37 32.38
CA ASP A 711 28.63 -7.63 31.51
C ASP A 711 28.33 -7.46 30.01
N ALA A 712 27.09 -7.07 29.64
CA ALA A 712 26.72 -6.81 28.26
C ALA A 712 27.60 -5.72 27.63
N THR A 713 28.17 -6.02 26.46
CA THR A 713 29.05 -5.08 25.76
C THR A 713 28.24 -3.92 25.18
N PRO A 714 28.87 -2.76 24.86
CA PRO A 714 28.19 -1.69 24.14
C PRO A 714 27.58 -2.12 22.80
N LEU A 715 28.15 -3.14 22.16
CA LEU A 715 27.59 -3.70 20.94
C LEU A 715 26.30 -4.47 21.23
N ASP A 716 26.30 -5.34 22.24
CA ASP A 716 25.10 -6.09 22.64
C ASP A 716 23.96 -5.14 23.03
N LYS A 717 24.27 -4.05 23.74
CA LYS A 717 23.32 -2.99 24.07
C LYS A 717 22.69 -2.37 22.82
N ILE A 718 23.48 -1.97 21.81
CA ILE A 718 22.94 -1.41 20.57
C ILE A 718 22.12 -2.44 19.78
N LEU A 719 22.60 -3.69 19.65
CA LEU A 719 21.86 -4.73 18.91
C LEU A 719 20.54 -5.07 19.59
N THR A 720 20.49 -5.04 20.93
CA THR A 720 19.24 -5.17 21.70
C THR A 720 18.27 -4.04 21.40
N LEU A 721 18.76 -2.79 21.44
CA LEU A 721 17.95 -1.62 21.11
C LEU A 721 17.43 -1.66 19.67
N GLU A 722 18.24 -2.15 18.73
CA GLU A 722 17.80 -2.37 17.36
C GLU A 722 16.70 -3.41 17.29
N CYS A 723 16.93 -4.62 17.82
CA CYS A 723 15.94 -5.68 17.77
C CYS A 723 14.60 -5.28 18.43
N LYS A 724 14.65 -4.67 19.62
CA LYS A 724 13.45 -4.38 20.43
C LYS A 724 12.73 -3.07 20.06
N HIS A 725 13.41 -2.09 19.45
CA HIS A 725 12.80 -0.78 19.12
C HIS A 725 12.87 -0.46 17.63
N PHE A 726 14.04 -0.50 17.00
CA PHE A 726 14.13 -0.13 15.57
C PHE A 726 13.51 -1.20 14.66
N LEU A 727 13.93 -2.45 14.79
CA LEU A 727 13.42 -3.56 14.00
C LEU A 727 11.93 -3.80 14.27
N THR A 728 11.53 -3.87 15.54
CA THR A 728 10.14 -4.12 15.95
C THR A 728 9.20 -2.99 15.54
N ASP A 729 9.47 -1.75 15.98
CA ASP A 729 8.49 -0.66 15.87
C ASP A 729 8.47 -0.03 14.47
N HIS A 730 9.49 -0.31 13.65
CA HIS A 730 9.65 0.30 12.33
C HIS A 730 9.68 -0.76 11.23
N ASN A 731 10.78 -1.54 11.11
CA ASN A 731 11.00 -2.39 9.94
C ASN A 731 10.00 -3.56 9.82
N LEU A 732 9.79 -4.31 10.90
CA LEU A 732 8.83 -5.41 10.95
C LEU A 732 7.40 -4.88 10.86
N ASN A 733 7.11 -3.76 11.51
CA ASN A 733 5.80 -3.12 11.50
C ASN A 733 5.35 -2.75 10.07
N TYR A 734 6.16 -2.00 9.32
CA TYR A 734 5.77 -1.68 7.94
C TYR A 734 5.76 -2.91 7.04
N THR A 735 6.67 -3.87 7.25
CA THR A 735 6.75 -5.05 6.37
C THR A 735 5.53 -5.94 6.56
N ASP A 736 5.10 -6.17 7.81
CA ASP A 736 3.86 -6.89 8.10
C ASP A 736 2.67 -6.12 7.51
N LYS A 737 2.46 -4.85 7.89
CA LYS A 737 1.26 -4.11 7.47
C LYS A 737 1.13 -3.98 5.95
N MET A 738 2.25 -3.75 5.24
CA MET A 738 2.25 -3.63 3.78
C MET A 738 2.05 -4.98 3.08
N GLY A 739 2.65 -6.06 3.58
CA GLY A 739 2.38 -7.40 3.07
C GLY A 739 0.92 -7.80 3.31
N MET A 740 0.43 -7.59 4.53
CA MET A 740 -0.92 -7.95 4.95
C MET A 740 -1.97 -7.20 4.15
N ALA A 741 -1.75 -5.91 3.84
CA ALA A 741 -2.63 -5.11 2.99
C ALA A 741 -2.87 -5.69 1.58
N THR A 742 -2.07 -6.66 1.16
CA THR A 742 -2.09 -7.29 -0.17
C THR A 742 -2.33 -8.80 -0.11
N GLY A 743 -2.64 -9.33 1.06
CA GLY A 743 -2.86 -10.76 1.23
C GLY A 743 -1.60 -11.61 1.26
N VAL A 744 -0.45 -11.04 1.64
CA VAL A 744 0.86 -11.71 1.63
C VAL A 744 1.51 -11.73 3.02
N GLU A 745 1.83 -12.93 3.51
CA GLU A 745 2.54 -13.10 4.77
C GLU A 745 4.03 -12.94 4.58
N VAL A 746 4.65 -12.03 5.32
CA VAL A 746 6.10 -11.91 5.33
C VAL A 746 6.71 -12.65 6.52
N ARG A 747 7.62 -13.57 6.22
CA ARG A 747 8.39 -14.36 7.20
C ARG A 747 9.83 -13.86 7.28
N VAL A 748 10.48 -14.08 8.41
CA VAL A 748 11.78 -13.49 8.76
C VAL A 748 12.76 -14.56 9.27
N PRO A 749 13.36 -15.38 8.39
CA PRO A 749 14.19 -16.51 8.83
C PRO A 749 15.41 -16.09 9.62
N LEU A 750 15.98 -14.90 9.37
CA LEU A 750 17.13 -14.44 10.15
C LEU A 750 16.80 -14.15 11.62
N LEU A 751 15.52 -14.19 12.01
CA LEU A 751 15.05 -14.02 13.40
C LEU A 751 14.61 -15.33 14.05
N ASP A 752 14.89 -16.49 13.45
CA ASP A 752 14.69 -17.78 14.14
C ASP A 752 15.45 -17.80 15.47
N LEU A 753 14.79 -18.34 16.51
CA LEU A 753 15.29 -18.26 17.89
C LEU A 753 16.63 -18.95 18.10
N ASP A 754 16.94 -20.00 17.34
CA ASP A 754 18.23 -20.68 17.44
C ASP A 754 19.35 -19.86 16.80
N LEU A 755 19.06 -19.18 15.69
CA LEU A 755 20.01 -18.26 15.06
C LEU A 755 20.24 -17.02 15.92
N VAL A 756 19.18 -16.45 16.51
CA VAL A 756 19.29 -15.33 17.46
C VAL A 756 20.12 -15.74 18.69
N ARG A 757 19.89 -16.94 19.23
CA ARG A 757 20.68 -17.48 20.35
C ARG A 757 22.15 -17.70 19.97
N LEU A 758 22.40 -18.22 18.77
CA LEU A 758 23.75 -18.37 18.26
C LEU A 758 24.44 -17.00 18.16
N ALA A 759 23.82 -16.03 17.47
CA ALA A 759 24.36 -14.68 17.29
C ALA A 759 24.63 -13.96 18.62
N GLY A 760 23.72 -14.08 19.60
CA GLY A 760 23.88 -13.52 20.95
C GLY A 760 25.00 -14.17 21.77
N SER A 761 25.46 -15.36 21.36
CA SER A 761 26.62 -16.04 21.98
C SER A 761 27.96 -15.73 21.31
N LEU A 762 27.95 -15.20 20.08
CA LEU A 762 29.18 -14.90 19.33
C LEU A 762 29.88 -13.67 19.92
N PRO A 763 31.22 -13.71 20.08
CA PRO A 763 31.98 -12.54 20.48
C PRO A 763 31.84 -11.36 19.52
N SER A 764 31.73 -10.15 20.08
CA SER A 764 31.62 -8.89 19.34
C SER A 764 32.62 -8.72 18.19
N HIS A 765 33.87 -9.18 18.38
CA HIS A 765 34.96 -8.99 17.41
C HIS A 765 34.85 -9.84 16.14
N ILE A 766 34.00 -10.88 16.13
CA ILE A 766 33.68 -11.65 14.92
C ILE A 766 32.34 -11.25 14.32
N LYS A 767 31.44 -10.64 15.09
CA LYS A 767 30.25 -9.97 14.54
C LYS A 767 30.68 -8.76 13.70
N GLN A 768 31.58 -7.93 14.24
CA GLN A 768 32.19 -6.78 13.56
C GLN A 768 33.72 -6.83 13.61
N LYS A 769 34.37 -6.93 12.44
CA LYS A 769 35.84 -6.93 12.31
C LYS A 769 36.33 -5.58 11.77
N GLY A 770 36.75 -4.70 12.67
CA GLY A 770 37.18 -3.35 12.30
C GLY A 770 36.02 -2.53 11.73
N ARG A 771 36.09 -2.15 10.45
CA ARG A 771 35.02 -1.44 9.71
C ARG A 771 34.11 -2.38 8.93
N GLU A 772 34.33 -3.68 9.04
CA GLU A 772 33.52 -4.67 8.38
C GLU A 772 32.48 -5.24 9.35
N GLY A 773 31.23 -4.86 9.14
CA GLY A 773 30.07 -5.45 9.80
C GLY A 773 29.66 -6.77 9.13
N LYS A 774 28.83 -7.55 9.81
CA LYS A 774 28.39 -8.89 9.41
C LYS A 774 29.54 -9.81 9.06
N TRP A 775 30.69 -9.66 9.70
CA TRP A 775 31.91 -10.31 9.22
C TRP A 775 31.78 -11.84 9.21
N ILE A 776 31.35 -12.43 10.33
CA ILE A 776 31.14 -13.88 10.41
C ILE A 776 30.03 -14.36 9.48
N PHE A 777 28.96 -13.58 9.29
CA PHE A 777 27.87 -13.96 8.40
C PHE A 777 28.30 -13.91 6.93
N LYS A 778 29.11 -12.93 6.53
CA LYS A 778 29.77 -12.90 5.20
C LYS A 778 30.61 -14.15 4.98
N LYS A 779 31.43 -14.54 5.97
CA LYS A 779 32.26 -15.75 5.92
C LYS A 779 31.42 -17.03 5.80
N ALA A 780 30.30 -17.10 6.50
CA ALA A 780 29.35 -18.21 6.39
C ALA A 780 28.78 -18.36 4.98
N MET A 781 28.60 -17.24 4.25
CA MET A 781 27.96 -17.23 2.94
C MET A 781 28.92 -17.27 1.74
N GLU A 782 30.24 -17.13 1.93
CA GLU A 782 31.26 -17.23 0.87
C GLU A 782 31.14 -18.49 -0.02
N PRO A 783 30.79 -19.69 0.51
CA PRO A 783 30.62 -20.87 -0.32
C PRO A 783 29.38 -20.86 -1.23
N TYR A 784 28.40 -20.01 -0.95
CA TYR A 784 27.07 -20.08 -1.58
C TYR A 784 26.78 -18.91 -2.52
N LEU A 785 27.39 -17.75 -2.27
CA LEU A 785 27.09 -16.51 -2.99
C LEU A 785 28.34 -15.89 -3.64
N PRO A 786 28.17 -15.14 -4.75
CA PRO A 786 29.28 -14.44 -5.38
C PRO A 786 29.94 -13.42 -4.44
N HIS A 787 31.28 -13.34 -4.47
CA HIS A 787 32.05 -12.43 -3.61
C HIS A 787 31.64 -10.96 -3.79
N ASP A 788 31.35 -10.53 -5.02
CA ASP A 788 30.92 -9.17 -5.34
C ASP A 788 29.51 -8.83 -4.83
N VAL A 789 28.68 -9.83 -4.51
CA VAL A 789 27.40 -9.66 -3.81
C VAL A 789 27.63 -9.55 -2.30
N ILE A 790 28.42 -10.46 -1.71
CA ILE A 790 28.68 -10.52 -0.26
C ILE A 790 29.37 -9.25 0.24
N TYR A 791 30.38 -8.79 -0.50
CA TYR A 791 31.26 -7.69 -0.09
C TYR A 791 30.91 -6.36 -0.76
N ARG A 792 29.71 -6.24 -1.37
CA ARG A 792 29.25 -4.97 -1.94
C ARG A 792 29.18 -3.88 -0.84
N PRO A 793 29.42 -2.61 -1.19
CA PRO A 793 29.12 -1.50 -0.29
C PRO A 793 27.63 -1.52 0.08
N LYS A 794 27.31 -1.36 1.36
CA LYS A 794 25.92 -1.23 1.81
C LYS A 794 25.35 0.09 1.30
N THR A 795 24.28 0.00 0.52
CA THR A 795 23.43 1.11 0.11
C THR A 795 22.20 1.13 1.02
N GLY A 796 21.79 2.31 1.46
CA GLY A 796 20.48 2.44 2.10
C GLY A 796 19.39 2.46 1.03
N PHE A 797 18.15 2.16 1.41
CA PHE A 797 16.95 2.39 0.59
C PHE A 797 16.63 3.89 0.48
N GLY A 798 17.64 4.69 0.18
CA GLY A 798 17.50 6.12 0.10
C GLY A 798 16.69 6.50 -1.14
N VAL A 799 15.69 7.32 -0.90
CA VAL A 799 14.85 7.90 -1.93
C VAL A 799 15.20 9.39 -2.11
N PRO A 800 14.93 9.99 -3.27
CA PRO A 800 15.17 11.41 -3.50
C PRO A 800 14.08 12.27 -2.82
N LEU A 801 13.94 12.12 -1.51
CA LEU A 801 12.82 12.64 -0.73
C LEU A 801 12.69 14.16 -0.87
N ARG A 802 13.82 14.88 -0.87
CA ARG A 802 13.82 16.34 -1.09
C ARG A 802 13.22 16.69 -2.45
N ASN A 803 13.61 15.99 -3.51
CA ASN A 803 13.09 16.23 -4.85
C ASN A 803 11.59 15.93 -4.91
N TRP A 804 11.11 14.90 -4.20
CA TRP A 804 9.69 14.61 -4.10
C TRP A 804 8.92 15.70 -3.36
N LEU A 805 9.39 16.14 -2.20
CA LEU A 805 8.76 17.22 -1.41
C LEU A 805 8.71 18.56 -2.14
N GLN A 806 9.75 18.88 -2.92
CA GLN A 806 9.84 20.12 -3.70
C GLN A 806 9.20 20.03 -5.09
N GLY A 807 9.00 18.80 -5.59
CA GLY A 807 8.38 18.49 -6.88
C GLY A 807 6.98 17.92 -6.73
N ARG A 808 6.84 16.60 -6.89
CA ARG A 808 5.54 15.91 -6.99
C ARG A 808 4.64 16.11 -5.77
N LEU A 809 5.20 16.05 -4.57
CA LEU A 809 4.45 16.22 -3.31
C LEU A 809 4.27 17.69 -2.92
N LYS A 810 4.85 18.65 -3.65
CA LYS A 810 4.77 20.08 -3.30
C LYS A 810 3.33 20.56 -3.07
N PRO A 811 2.33 20.23 -3.92
CA PRO A 811 0.95 20.66 -3.68
C PRO A 811 0.39 20.11 -2.37
N LEU A 812 0.69 18.84 -2.05
CA LEU A 812 0.26 18.22 -0.79
C LEU A 812 0.94 18.89 0.41
N VAL A 813 2.26 19.10 0.34
CA VAL A 813 3.03 19.79 1.38
C VAL A 813 2.47 21.19 1.65
N ASP A 814 2.21 21.97 0.59
CA ASP A 814 1.67 23.33 0.71
C ASP A 814 0.25 23.35 1.30
N GLU A 815 -0.56 22.33 1.03
CA GLU A 815 -1.90 22.17 1.61
C GLU A 815 -1.81 21.82 3.11
N VAL A 816 -1.20 20.68 3.43
CA VAL A 816 -1.24 20.07 4.77
C VAL A 816 -0.38 20.83 5.78
N LEU A 817 0.71 21.47 5.32
CA LEU A 817 1.57 22.30 6.17
C LEU A 817 1.25 23.80 6.06
N SER A 818 0.09 24.17 5.49
CA SER A 818 -0.34 25.56 5.47
C SER A 818 -0.55 26.10 6.90
N PRO A 819 -0.31 27.40 7.17
CA PRO A 819 -0.52 27.96 8.50
C PRO A 819 -1.94 27.74 9.03
N ALA A 820 -2.95 27.77 8.15
CA ALA A 820 -4.33 27.49 8.51
C ALA A 820 -4.54 26.04 8.97
N SER A 821 -3.97 25.07 8.24
CA SER A 821 -4.01 23.65 8.60
C SER A 821 -3.36 23.40 9.96
N LEU A 822 -2.12 23.89 10.14
CA LEU A 822 -1.36 23.71 11.37
C LEU A 822 -2.01 24.38 12.60
N LEU A 823 -2.57 25.58 12.43
CA LEU A 823 -3.33 26.26 13.49
C LEU A 823 -4.59 25.49 13.87
N LYS A 824 -5.33 24.98 12.88
CA LYS A 824 -6.52 24.16 13.13
C LYS A 824 -6.17 22.89 13.90
N ARG A 825 -5.05 22.23 13.55
CA ARG A 825 -4.61 20.98 14.19
C ARG A 825 -4.07 21.20 15.60
N GLY A 826 -3.29 22.26 15.83
CA GLY A 826 -2.72 22.58 17.13
C GLY A 826 -1.57 21.69 17.60
N ILE A 827 -0.96 20.88 16.71
CA ILE A 827 0.19 20.02 17.03
C ILE A 827 1.52 20.74 16.82
N PHE A 828 1.67 21.46 15.70
CA PHE A 828 2.92 22.11 15.30
C PHE A 828 2.79 23.63 15.28
N ASP A 829 3.88 24.34 15.57
CA ASP A 829 3.94 25.81 15.47
C ASP A 829 4.06 26.24 14.00
N PRO A 830 3.07 26.97 13.45
CA PRO A 830 3.07 27.36 12.04
C PRO A 830 4.26 28.21 11.61
N LYS A 831 4.79 29.06 12.51
CA LYS A 831 5.93 29.92 12.20
C LYS A 831 7.21 29.10 12.15
N ALA A 832 7.38 28.17 13.10
CA ALA A 832 8.53 27.27 13.14
C ALA A 832 8.56 26.37 11.89
N VAL A 833 7.43 25.79 11.51
CA VAL A 833 7.33 24.94 10.30
C VAL A 833 7.55 25.76 9.03
N ALA A 834 6.98 26.95 8.90
CA ALA A 834 7.22 27.82 7.75
C ALA A 834 8.70 28.19 7.59
N HIS A 835 9.40 28.47 8.70
CA HIS A 835 10.84 28.71 8.69
C HIS A 835 11.63 27.48 8.24
N LEU A 836 11.24 26.28 8.70
CA LEU A 836 11.85 25.02 8.32
C LEU A 836 11.70 24.74 6.82
N ILE A 837 10.50 24.95 6.27
CA ILE A 837 10.21 24.81 4.83
C ILE A 837 11.09 25.75 4.00
N GLU A 838 11.18 27.02 4.40
CA GLU A 838 11.98 28.01 3.68
C GLU A 838 13.49 27.71 3.77
N ALA A 839 13.96 27.25 4.92
CA ALA A 839 15.36 26.86 5.11
C ALA A 839 15.75 25.62 4.27
N ASP A 840 14.85 24.63 4.12
CA ASP A 840 15.07 23.47 3.24
C ASP A 840 15.02 23.86 1.76
N ARG A 841 14.01 24.62 1.33
CA ARG A 841 13.84 25.08 -0.07
C ARG A 841 15.01 25.95 -0.55
N SER A 842 15.55 26.80 0.33
CA SER A 842 16.74 27.61 0.04
C SER A 842 18.06 26.83 0.12
N GLY A 843 18.03 25.54 0.49
CA GLY A 843 19.21 24.69 0.62
C GLY A 843 20.12 25.04 1.82
N ARG A 844 19.65 25.88 2.75
CA ARG A 844 20.42 26.27 3.95
C ARG A 844 20.59 25.11 4.92
N ILE A 845 19.62 24.22 4.99
CA ILE A 845 19.64 23.00 5.80
C ILE A 845 19.10 21.81 5.00
N ASP A 846 19.19 20.61 5.59
CA ASP A 846 18.45 19.44 5.12
C ASP A 846 17.40 19.04 6.14
N ALA A 847 16.14 19.35 5.83
CA ALA A 847 15.00 19.06 6.68
C ALA A 847 13.96 18.16 5.99
N ALA A 848 14.32 17.54 4.86
CA ALA A 848 13.40 16.75 4.05
C ALA A 848 12.66 15.67 4.87
N TYR A 849 13.38 14.83 5.62
CA TYR A 849 12.75 13.81 6.49
C TYR A 849 11.95 14.41 7.64
N THR A 850 12.36 15.54 8.21
CA THR A 850 11.60 16.21 9.27
C THR A 850 10.27 16.73 8.71
N LEU A 851 10.29 17.39 7.55
CA LEU A 851 9.09 17.83 6.85
C LEU A 851 8.20 16.65 6.47
N PHE A 852 8.80 15.54 6.02
CA PHE A 852 8.07 14.32 5.71
C PHE A 852 7.39 13.71 6.93
N GLY A 853 8.05 13.71 8.10
CA GLY A 853 7.44 13.35 9.39
C GLY A 853 6.22 14.19 9.74
N ILE A 854 6.30 15.51 9.56
CA ILE A 854 5.18 16.42 9.81
C ILE A 854 4.04 16.17 8.81
N VAL A 855 4.35 15.91 7.53
CA VAL A 855 3.35 15.55 6.50
C VAL A 855 2.65 14.24 6.88
N CYS A 856 3.39 13.19 7.24
CA CYS A 856 2.80 11.91 7.64
C CYS A 856 1.91 12.07 8.88
N MET A 857 2.33 12.90 9.84
CA MET A 857 1.52 13.23 11.02
C MET A 857 0.20 13.90 10.65
N GLU A 858 0.22 14.92 9.78
CA GLU A 858 -1.02 15.60 9.39
C GLU A 858 -1.93 14.69 8.54
N LEU A 859 -1.36 13.89 7.64
CA LEU A 859 -2.12 12.88 6.89
C LEU A 859 -2.81 11.88 7.81
N TRP A 860 -2.08 11.40 8.82
CA TRP A 860 -2.62 10.50 9.83
C TRP A 860 -3.79 11.17 10.57
N CYS A 861 -3.63 12.42 10.98
CA CYS A 861 -4.70 13.15 11.66
C CYS A 861 -5.94 13.35 10.78
N LYS A 862 -5.77 13.71 9.49
CA LYS A 862 -6.91 13.84 8.57
C LYS A 862 -7.69 12.52 8.45
N GLN A 863 -6.99 11.39 8.42
CA GLN A 863 -7.64 10.08 8.29
C GLN A 863 -8.30 9.63 9.59
N TYR A 864 -7.56 9.64 10.70
CA TYR A 864 -8.01 9.02 11.96
C TYR A 864 -8.78 9.96 12.89
N LEU A 865 -8.57 11.27 12.80
CA LEU A 865 -9.29 12.25 13.63
C LEU A 865 -10.42 12.93 12.88
N ASP A 866 -10.21 13.30 11.62
CA ASP A 866 -11.20 14.05 10.85
C ASP A 866 -12.15 13.14 10.05
N GLY A 867 -11.81 11.85 9.90
CA GLY A 867 -12.62 10.85 9.19
C GLY A 867 -12.44 10.87 7.66
N ASP A 868 -11.43 11.55 7.14
CA ASP A 868 -11.09 11.60 5.71
C ASP A 868 -10.28 10.35 5.30
N PHE A 869 -10.86 9.16 5.43
CA PHE A 869 -10.16 7.90 5.19
C PHE A 869 -9.81 7.70 3.70
N ALA A 870 -8.52 7.48 3.40
CA ALA A 870 -8.00 7.38 2.04
C ALA A 870 -8.53 6.17 1.24
N LEU A 871 -9.09 5.16 1.92
CA LEU A 871 -9.51 3.89 1.33
C LEU A 871 -11.03 3.64 1.38
N ASP A 872 -11.82 4.59 1.89
CA ASP A 872 -13.30 4.49 1.93
C ASP A 872 -13.96 4.94 0.58
N GLY A 873 -13.26 4.81 -0.56
CA GLY A 873 -13.61 5.43 -1.85
C GLY A 873 -13.67 4.51 -3.06
#